data_AF-A0A496TMI1-F1
#
_entry.id   AF-A0A496TMI1-F1
#
_cell.length_a   1.000
_cell.length_b   1.000
_cell.length_c   1.000
_cell.angle_alpha   90.00
_cell.angle_beta   90.00
_cell.angle_gamma   90.00
#
_symmetry.space_group_name_H-M   'P 1'
#
loop_
_entity.id
_entity.type
_entity.pdbx_description
1 polymer ?
#
loop_
_entity_poly.entity_id
_entity_poly.type
_entity_poly.pdbx_seq_one_letter_code
_entity_poly.pdbx_strand_id
1 'polypeptide(L)'
;MEKLLKSLIVSFIESEAKMSFSFKLKSHPDKLLVTHLQNVGKLSEEIVNSKCIKNREVLSKVAYLIGIAHDFAKATTYFQGWLENREKRTEKATHGLLSSLFGYYLVKNYLSENIEIDPESFQQLPAIAWIVIKRHHGNIQNIRWGEINTEIDSLDYSIEVIRKQAMDILKNNLYEVEKIYDKLYKGKCSIKRFLGEVLNKEDFYKELKNDLKRICRKKDIKYFFDTLFLYSVILDADKLDASGSKIPPRIKNFSKSIIDAYKRKKFAAEKERFINKVREEAYKEVVSSLNGVDILNERFFSINLPTGIGKTLIGLSFSFGLRERIEKKLNFTPRIIYCLPFLSIIDQNSQVIEEVFRSMKPRDKIPSNLLLKHHHLVDVSYTEERNGELNPIEDLNKSLLLMEGWNSELIITTFVQFFHSLITNRNRAARKFHNIANSIIILDEVQSIPHKYWLLIEESLTYLSKEFNCWIILMTATHPLMFQDGKIRQLVRDRERYFKSFDRVDFFFDLDNDGCFKEIDFESFKDQIYLEITEKKDLDFMIILNTINSCKELYEYLKSRMAEDYGLSLKKILDEDGICDFKDTLLINLSTNILPSFRLKRIHRIKKDKKRKVIVTTQLVEAGVDISVDVVYRDLAPLDCIIQSAGRCNRNSEERKGRVYVVTLRDKHKKFHSYIYDPFLIDVTKEVIREFGRKTSEKDFVLKATMRYYSLIRERGRVSESRKILENIKKLNFAEISEFNLIEEKLPTISVYVEIDGKAKEVCENIKRIILEEKGFKRREELLKMRKSINEYTISVRYSRKTETIESLPLLTGEYFRYVPYEDRDKWYKFDTGFEVPKEDVKII
;
A
#
# COMPACT_ATOMS: atom_id res chain seq x y z
N MET A 1 -27.83 -62.40 -39.48
CA MET A 1 -26.78 -62.57 -38.44
C MET A 1 -25.69 -61.52 -38.53
N GLU A 2 -25.06 -61.25 -39.68
CA GLU A 2 -23.99 -60.22 -39.81
C GLU A 2 -24.40 -58.79 -39.42
N LYS A 3 -25.65 -58.36 -39.71
CA LYS A 3 -26.16 -57.05 -39.29
C LYS A 3 -26.35 -56.93 -37.76
N LEU A 4 -26.72 -58.04 -37.10
CA LEU A 4 -26.83 -58.11 -35.64
C LEU A 4 -25.45 -58.15 -34.97
N LEU A 5 -24.48 -58.84 -35.58
CA LEU A 5 -23.10 -58.85 -35.11
C LEU A 5 -22.45 -57.46 -35.23
N LYS A 6 -22.70 -56.75 -36.34
CA LYS A 6 -22.23 -55.37 -36.52
C LYS A 6 -22.88 -54.38 -35.55
N SER A 7 -24.18 -54.50 -35.25
CA SER A 7 -24.81 -53.60 -34.27
C SER A 7 -24.38 -53.91 -32.83
N LEU A 8 -24.13 -55.18 -32.49
CA LEU A 8 -23.56 -55.58 -31.20
C LEU A 8 -22.12 -55.08 -31.03
N ILE A 9 -21.27 -55.21 -32.06
CA ILE A 9 -19.89 -54.71 -32.05
C ILE A 9 -19.85 -53.17 -32.01
N VAL A 10 -20.72 -52.48 -32.74
CA VAL A 10 -20.83 -51.01 -32.66
C VAL A 10 -21.36 -50.58 -31.29
N SER A 11 -22.35 -51.28 -30.71
CA SER A 11 -22.81 -50.98 -29.35
C SER A 11 -21.76 -51.31 -28.27
N PHE A 12 -20.92 -52.33 -28.49
CA PHE A 12 -19.85 -52.72 -27.57
C PHE A 12 -18.70 -51.72 -27.63
N ILE A 13 -18.31 -51.26 -28.84
CA ILE A 13 -17.32 -50.20 -29.06
C ILE A 13 -17.84 -48.83 -28.57
N GLU A 14 -19.14 -48.52 -28.75
CA GLU A 14 -19.75 -47.32 -28.18
C GLU A 14 -19.94 -47.41 -26.65
N SER A 15 -20.04 -48.63 -26.09
CA SER A 15 -20.07 -48.85 -24.63
C SER A 15 -18.67 -48.79 -24.00
N GLU A 16 -17.61 -49.24 -24.69
CA GLU A 16 -16.22 -49.08 -24.25
C GLU A 16 -15.74 -47.63 -24.40
N ALA A 17 -16.24 -46.89 -25.41
CA ALA A 17 -16.00 -45.44 -25.55
C ALA A 17 -16.66 -44.58 -24.45
N LYS A 18 -17.49 -45.20 -23.59
CA LYS A 18 -18.11 -44.58 -22.40
C LYS A 18 -17.69 -45.24 -21.07
N MET A 19 -16.57 -45.96 -21.02
CA MET A 19 -15.89 -46.15 -19.73
C MET A 19 -15.24 -44.81 -19.35
N SER A 20 -15.93 -44.01 -18.52
CA SER A 20 -15.33 -42.79 -17.97
C SER A 20 -14.08 -43.19 -17.18
N PHE A 21 -12.89 -42.85 -17.66
CA PHE A 21 -11.67 -43.03 -16.89
C PHE A 21 -11.85 -42.35 -15.52
N SER A 22 -11.74 -43.13 -14.44
CA SER A 22 -11.94 -42.64 -13.08
C SER A 22 -10.62 -42.10 -12.54
N PHE A 23 -10.52 -40.77 -12.46
CA PHE A 23 -9.36 -40.08 -11.89
C PHE A 23 -9.33 -40.27 -10.36
N LYS A 24 -8.15 -40.61 -9.82
CA LYS A 24 -7.93 -40.89 -8.39
C LYS A 24 -6.96 -39.90 -7.75
N LEU A 25 -6.03 -39.32 -8.51
CA LEU A 25 -5.03 -38.39 -7.99
C LEU A 25 -5.70 -37.13 -7.44
N LYS A 26 -5.27 -36.72 -6.24
CA LYS A 26 -5.81 -35.58 -5.51
C LYS A 26 -4.82 -34.42 -5.44
N SER A 27 -5.34 -33.19 -5.54
CA SER A 27 -4.59 -31.96 -5.25
C SER A 27 -4.68 -31.54 -3.79
N HIS A 28 -5.84 -31.83 -3.19
CA HIS A 28 -6.27 -31.52 -1.83
C HIS A 28 -7.16 -32.68 -1.33
N PRO A 29 -7.42 -32.84 -0.01
CA PRO A 29 -8.13 -34.02 0.52
C PRO A 29 -9.46 -34.32 -0.19
N ASP A 30 -10.18 -33.25 -0.57
CA ASP A 30 -11.51 -33.30 -1.16
C ASP A 30 -11.54 -32.88 -2.64
N LYS A 31 -10.38 -32.79 -3.32
CA LYS A 31 -10.31 -32.25 -4.69
C LYS A 31 -9.37 -33.03 -5.60
N LEU A 32 -9.93 -33.53 -6.71
CA LEU A 32 -9.17 -34.22 -7.77
C LEU A 32 -8.15 -33.28 -8.43
N LEU A 33 -6.96 -33.81 -8.71
CA LEU A 33 -5.86 -33.08 -9.34
C LEU A 33 -6.26 -32.54 -10.72
N VAL A 34 -6.91 -33.36 -11.57
CA VAL A 34 -7.38 -32.94 -12.90
C VAL A 34 -8.32 -31.74 -12.85
N THR A 35 -9.21 -31.70 -11.84
CA THR A 35 -10.20 -30.63 -11.71
C THR A 35 -9.54 -29.35 -11.24
N HIS A 36 -8.64 -29.45 -10.25
CA HIS A 36 -7.85 -28.33 -9.77
C HIS A 36 -6.99 -27.70 -10.88
N LEU A 37 -6.20 -28.50 -11.58
CA LEU A 37 -5.36 -28.03 -12.68
C LEU A 37 -6.21 -27.38 -13.79
N GLN A 38 -7.35 -27.99 -14.15
CA GLN A 38 -8.26 -27.42 -15.14
C GLN A 38 -8.80 -26.05 -14.72
N ASN A 39 -9.23 -25.92 -13.46
CA ASN A 39 -9.80 -24.70 -12.94
C ASN A 39 -8.74 -23.59 -12.85
N VAL A 40 -7.56 -23.90 -12.29
CA VAL A 40 -6.46 -22.93 -12.17
C VAL A 40 -5.98 -22.48 -13.55
N GLY A 41 -5.85 -23.40 -14.52
CA GLY A 41 -5.53 -23.08 -15.90
C GLY A 41 -6.55 -22.12 -16.53
N LYS A 42 -7.85 -22.45 -16.45
CA LYS A 42 -8.93 -21.60 -16.98
C LYS A 42 -8.99 -20.24 -16.30
N LEU A 43 -8.94 -20.19 -14.97
CA LEU A 43 -8.94 -18.93 -14.22
C LEU A 43 -7.73 -18.06 -14.60
N SER A 44 -6.55 -18.66 -14.76
CA SER A 44 -5.35 -17.94 -15.19
C SER A 44 -5.53 -17.34 -16.59
N GLU A 45 -6.09 -18.11 -17.53
CA GLU A 45 -6.41 -17.66 -18.88
C GLU A 45 -7.46 -16.54 -18.87
N GLU A 46 -8.54 -16.69 -18.10
CA GLU A 46 -9.61 -15.70 -17.94
C GLU A 46 -9.09 -14.40 -17.35
N ILE A 47 -8.23 -14.46 -16.33
CA ILE A 47 -7.61 -13.28 -15.72
C ILE A 47 -6.84 -12.50 -16.79
N VAL A 48 -6.01 -13.15 -17.60
CA VAL A 48 -5.21 -12.47 -18.64
C VAL A 48 -6.09 -11.97 -19.80
N ASN A 49 -7.07 -12.76 -20.23
CA ASN A 49 -8.00 -12.36 -21.29
C ASN A 49 -8.88 -11.17 -20.91
N SER A 50 -9.15 -10.98 -19.62
CA SER A 50 -9.85 -9.80 -19.11
C SER A 50 -9.04 -8.50 -19.20
N LYS A 51 -7.75 -8.58 -19.57
CA LYS A 51 -6.84 -7.43 -19.67
C LYS A 51 -6.73 -6.91 -21.10
N CYS A 52 -6.48 -5.61 -21.22
CA CYS A 52 -6.13 -4.95 -22.48
C CYS A 52 -4.64 -4.60 -22.45
N ILE A 53 -3.78 -5.62 -22.64
CA ILE A 53 -2.32 -5.51 -22.62
C ILE A 53 -1.73 -6.04 -23.93
N LYS A 54 -0.48 -5.68 -24.24
CA LYS A 54 0.23 -6.21 -25.41
C LYS A 54 0.41 -7.73 -25.29
N ASN A 55 0.43 -8.42 -26.43
CA ASN A 55 0.66 -9.87 -26.51
C ASN A 55 -0.31 -10.72 -25.66
N ARG A 56 -1.52 -10.20 -25.38
CA ARG A 56 -2.53 -10.83 -24.53
C ARG A 56 -2.79 -12.28 -24.91
N GLU A 57 -2.90 -12.58 -26.20
CA GLU A 57 -3.21 -13.93 -26.69
C GLU A 57 -2.13 -14.93 -26.28
N VAL A 58 -0.87 -14.64 -26.58
CA VAL A 58 0.28 -15.46 -26.16
C VAL A 58 0.37 -15.56 -24.63
N LEU A 59 0.26 -14.44 -23.93
CA LEU A 59 0.33 -14.42 -22.45
C LEU A 59 -0.82 -15.21 -21.81
N SER A 60 -2.02 -15.18 -22.38
CA SER A 60 -3.18 -15.93 -21.86
C SER A 60 -2.98 -17.44 -21.97
N LYS A 61 -2.41 -17.90 -23.10
CA LYS A 61 -2.04 -19.30 -23.30
C LYS A 61 -0.90 -19.72 -22.39
N VAL A 62 0.12 -18.88 -22.23
CA VAL A 62 1.21 -19.16 -21.29
C VAL A 62 0.71 -19.21 -19.84
N ALA A 63 -0.19 -18.32 -19.44
CA ALA A 63 -0.82 -18.36 -18.12
C ALA A 63 -1.66 -19.63 -17.91
N TYR A 64 -2.40 -20.07 -18.93
CA TYR A 64 -3.12 -21.36 -18.93
C TYR A 64 -2.15 -22.52 -18.70
N LEU A 65 -1.06 -22.58 -19.48
CA LEU A 65 -0.03 -23.62 -19.38
C LEU A 65 0.63 -23.65 -18.01
N ILE A 66 0.95 -22.48 -17.45
CA ILE A 66 1.45 -22.35 -16.08
C ILE A 66 0.44 -22.93 -15.09
N GLY A 67 -0.85 -22.59 -15.23
CA GLY A 67 -1.92 -23.07 -14.37
C GLY A 67 -2.12 -24.58 -14.41
N ILE A 68 -2.06 -25.21 -15.58
CA ILE A 68 -2.17 -26.68 -15.66
C ILE A 68 -0.87 -27.41 -15.25
N ALA A 69 0.27 -26.73 -15.23
CA ALA A 69 1.56 -27.33 -14.89
C ALA A 69 1.95 -27.20 -13.41
N HIS A 70 1.45 -26.17 -12.71
CA HIS A 70 2.04 -25.72 -11.43
C HIS A 70 2.11 -26.79 -10.34
N ASP A 71 1.19 -27.76 -10.40
CA ASP A 71 1.01 -28.84 -9.44
C ASP A 71 1.20 -30.25 -10.04
N PHE A 72 1.81 -30.35 -11.22
CA PHE A 72 2.11 -31.62 -11.90
C PHE A 72 2.70 -32.69 -10.97
N ALA A 73 3.68 -32.32 -10.13
CA ALA A 73 4.37 -33.27 -9.26
C ALA A 73 3.55 -33.72 -8.04
N LYS A 74 2.35 -33.18 -7.81
CA LYS A 74 1.37 -33.78 -6.88
C LYS A 74 0.94 -35.18 -7.33
N ALA A 75 1.16 -35.54 -8.59
CA ALA A 75 0.95 -36.89 -9.10
C ALA A 75 1.93 -37.94 -8.54
N THR A 76 2.94 -37.56 -7.75
CA THR A 76 3.84 -38.53 -7.10
C THR A 76 3.13 -39.29 -5.96
N THR A 77 3.46 -40.56 -5.79
CA THR A 77 2.97 -41.36 -4.64
C THR A 77 3.43 -40.77 -3.32
N TYR A 78 4.60 -40.13 -3.28
CA TYR A 78 5.10 -39.40 -2.10
C TYR A 78 4.17 -38.27 -1.66
N PHE A 79 3.64 -37.49 -2.63
CA PHE A 79 2.69 -36.42 -2.31
C PHE A 79 1.31 -36.99 -1.94
N GLN A 80 0.82 -37.98 -2.68
CA GLN A 80 -0.48 -38.61 -2.37
C GLN A 80 -0.48 -39.23 -0.97
N GLY A 81 0.57 -39.99 -0.61
CA GLY A 81 0.70 -40.57 0.73
C GLY A 81 0.81 -39.51 1.83
N TRP A 82 1.52 -38.40 1.58
CA TRP A 82 1.55 -37.26 2.52
C TRP A 82 0.15 -36.64 2.73
N LEU A 83 -0.61 -36.49 1.65
CA LEU A 83 -1.96 -35.92 1.67
C LEU A 83 -2.94 -36.79 2.47
N GLU A 84 -2.81 -38.11 2.36
CA GLU A 84 -3.66 -39.10 3.04
C GLU A 84 -3.28 -39.27 4.52
N ASN A 85 -1.98 -39.38 4.83
CA ASN A 85 -1.51 -39.73 6.18
C ASN A 85 -1.28 -38.51 7.09
N ARG A 86 -1.34 -37.28 6.56
CA ARG A 86 -1.10 -36.00 7.28
C ARG A 86 0.22 -35.96 8.09
N GLU A 87 1.21 -36.76 7.69
CA GLU A 87 2.53 -36.82 8.32
C GLU A 87 3.39 -35.58 8.00
N LYS A 88 4.56 -35.47 8.65
CA LYS A 88 5.53 -34.41 8.37
C LYS A 88 5.98 -34.51 6.90
N ARG A 89 5.82 -33.42 6.15
CA ARG A 89 6.12 -33.36 4.71
C ARG A 89 7.60 -33.68 4.47
N THR A 90 7.86 -34.78 3.75
CA THR A 90 9.21 -35.17 3.34
C THR A 90 9.70 -34.33 2.15
N GLU A 91 11.02 -34.29 1.92
CA GLU A 91 11.60 -33.60 0.76
C GLU A 91 11.04 -34.12 -0.58
N LYS A 92 10.78 -35.43 -0.67
CA LYS A 92 10.18 -36.08 -1.84
C LYS A 92 8.70 -35.72 -2.06
N ALA A 93 8.01 -35.23 -1.03
CA ALA A 93 6.63 -34.72 -1.11
C ALA A 93 6.58 -33.22 -1.48
N THR A 94 7.71 -32.58 -1.77
CA THR A 94 7.75 -31.23 -2.37
C THR A 94 7.42 -31.32 -3.85
N HIS A 95 6.56 -30.45 -4.40
CA HIS A 95 6.12 -30.57 -5.80
C HIS A 95 6.64 -29.43 -6.70
N GLY A 96 7.09 -28.31 -6.12
CA GLY A 96 7.37 -27.09 -6.90
C GLY A 96 8.44 -27.24 -8.00
N LEU A 97 9.50 -28.01 -7.76
CA LEU A 97 10.63 -28.15 -8.70
C LEU A 97 10.31 -28.99 -9.93
N LEU A 98 9.78 -30.21 -9.76
CA LEU A 98 9.41 -31.04 -10.92
C LEU A 98 8.25 -30.42 -11.70
N SER A 99 7.28 -29.79 -11.03
CA SER A 99 6.23 -29.02 -11.68
C SER A 99 6.77 -27.84 -12.50
N SER A 100 7.77 -27.12 -11.99
CA SER A 100 8.34 -25.98 -12.73
C SER A 100 9.11 -26.40 -13.98
N LEU A 101 9.79 -27.55 -13.96
CA LEU A 101 10.40 -28.15 -15.15
C LEU A 101 9.36 -28.54 -16.19
N PHE A 102 8.23 -29.09 -15.75
CA PHE A 102 7.13 -29.43 -16.65
C PHE A 102 6.50 -28.18 -17.28
N GLY A 103 6.31 -27.11 -16.49
CA GLY A 103 5.83 -25.83 -17.03
C GLY A 103 6.78 -25.19 -18.04
N TYR A 104 8.10 -25.23 -17.78
CA TYR A 104 9.11 -24.82 -18.76
C TYR A 104 8.97 -25.60 -20.07
N TYR A 105 8.89 -26.93 -19.97
CA TYR A 105 8.73 -27.82 -21.13
C TYR A 105 7.48 -27.51 -21.95
N LEU A 106 6.32 -27.35 -21.30
CA LEU A 106 5.05 -27.04 -21.96
C LEU A 106 5.09 -25.69 -22.69
N VAL A 107 5.55 -24.63 -22.02
CA VAL A 107 5.61 -23.30 -22.62
C VAL A 107 6.60 -23.26 -23.78
N LYS A 108 7.72 -23.95 -23.66
CA LYS A 108 8.71 -24.05 -24.73
C LYS A 108 8.16 -24.77 -25.96
N ASN A 109 7.54 -25.93 -25.78
CA ASN A 109 6.93 -26.67 -26.89
C ASN A 109 5.85 -25.83 -27.59
N TYR A 110 4.98 -25.19 -26.79
CA TYR A 110 3.95 -24.30 -27.31
C TYR A 110 4.55 -23.19 -28.20
N LEU A 111 5.60 -22.50 -27.75
CA LEU A 111 6.23 -21.45 -28.56
C LEU A 111 6.90 -21.99 -29.83
N SER A 112 7.45 -23.21 -29.79
CA SER A 112 8.11 -23.82 -30.96
C SER A 112 7.13 -24.39 -32.00
N GLU A 113 5.91 -24.75 -31.59
CA GLU A 113 4.92 -25.38 -32.46
C GLU A 113 4.04 -24.38 -33.21
N ASN A 114 3.91 -23.15 -32.69
CA ASN A 114 3.07 -22.13 -33.29
C ASN A 114 3.89 -21.26 -34.24
N ILE A 115 3.83 -21.57 -35.54
CA ILE A 115 4.58 -20.90 -36.61
C ILE A 115 4.27 -19.39 -36.68
N GLU A 116 3.08 -18.96 -36.24
CA GLU A 116 2.67 -17.55 -36.20
C GLU A 116 3.29 -16.76 -35.04
N ILE A 117 3.86 -17.45 -34.05
CA ILE A 117 4.55 -16.81 -32.93
C ILE A 117 6.03 -16.79 -33.27
N ASP A 118 6.61 -15.60 -33.45
CA ASP A 118 8.06 -15.45 -33.47
C ASP A 118 8.63 -15.92 -32.12
N PRO A 119 9.34 -17.06 -32.08
CA PRO A 119 9.85 -17.57 -30.82
C PRO A 119 10.86 -16.61 -30.19
N GLU A 120 11.58 -15.81 -30.98
CA GLU A 120 12.57 -14.83 -30.50
C GLU A 120 11.95 -13.76 -29.60
N SER A 121 10.76 -13.29 -29.96
CA SER A 121 10.00 -12.29 -29.21
C SER A 121 9.52 -12.78 -27.83
N PHE A 122 9.47 -14.10 -27.60
CA PHE A 122 8.92 -14.71 -26.39
C PHE A 122 9.85 -15.70 -25.69
N GLN A 123 11.14 -15.77 -26.05
CA GLN A 123 12.11 -16.72 -25.50
C GLN A 123 12.29 -16.65 -23.97
N GLN A 124 11.86 -15.55 -23.33
CA GLN A 124 11.87 -15.43 -21.86
C GLN A 124 10.77 -16.24 -21.17
N LEU A 125 9.65 -16.50 -21.83
CA LEU A 125 8.45 -17.03 -21.18
C LEU A 125 8.64 -18.44 -20.59
N PRO A 126 9.39 -19.38 -21.22
CA PRO A 126 9.69 -20.67 -20.60
C PRO A 126 10.42 -20.52 -19.26
N ALA A 127 11.46 -19.68 -19.22
CA ALA A 127 12.23 -19.43 -18.00
C ALA A 127 11.38 -18.74 -16.92
N ILE A 128 10.52 -17.79 -17.30
CA ILE A 128 9.57 -17.16 -16.39
C ILE A 128 8.56 -18.18 -15.83
N ALA A 129 8.01 -19.06 -16.67
CA ALA A 129 7.11 -20.12 -16.24
C ALA A 129 7.75 -21.02 -15.18
N TRP A 130 9.03 -21.36 -15.36
CA TRP A 130 9.80 -22.08 -14.34
C TRP A 130 9.89 -21.31 -13.02
N ILE A 131 10.25 -20.02 -13.05
CA ILE A 131 10.39 -19.18 -11.85
C ILE A 131 9.06 -19.13 -11.06
N VAL A 132 7.97 -18.79 -11.75
CA VAL A 132 6.68 -18.53 -11.09
C VAL A 132 6.08 -19.81 -10.51
N ILE A 133 6.19 -20.94 -11.21
CA ILE A 133 5.72 -22.24 -10.70
C ILE A 133 6.57 -22.67 -9.51
N LYS A 134 7.89 -22.55 -9.57
CA LYS A 134 8.74 -22.98 -8.46
C LYS A 134 8.41 -22.26 -7.15
N ARG A 135 8.01 -20.98 -7.24
CA ARG A 135 7.79 -20.10 -6.07
C ARG A 135 6.34 -19.70 -5.82
N HIS A 136 5.36 -20.38 -6.41
CA HIS A 136 3.94 -20.06 -6.19
C HIS A 136 3.49 -20.22 -4.71
N HIS A 137 4.19 -21.03 -3.91
CA HIS A 137 3.95 -21.15 -2.45
C HIS A 137 4.89 -20.32 -1.55
N GLY A 138 5.86 -19.59 -2.10
CA GLY A 138 6.89 -18.89 -1.32
C GLY A 138 7.23 -17.52 -1.90
N ASN A 139 8.29 -16.87 -1.43
CA ASN A 139 8.79 -15.63 -2.04
C ASN A 139 9.78 -15.95 -3.15
N ILE A 140 9.81 -15.15 -4.22
CA ILE A 140 10.78 -15.31 -5.31
C ILE A 140 12.19 -15.00 -4.79
N GLN A 141 13.18 -15.84 -5.10
CA GLN A 141 14.58 -15.62 -4.71
C GLN A 141 15.42 -15.11 -5.88
N ASN A 142 16.71 -14.85 -5.62
CA ASN A 142 17.67 -14.43 -6.64
C ASN A 142 17.86 -15.52 -7.71
N ILE A 143 17.83 -15.13 -8.98
CA ILE A 143 18.01 -16.03 -10.15
C ILE A 143 19.46 -15.99 -10.66
N ARG A 144 20.36 -15.30 -9.97
CA ARG A 144 21.75 -15.10 -10.40
C ARG A 144 22.52 -16.42 -10.51
N TRP A 145 23.52 -16.45 -11.38
CA TRP A 145 24.43 -17.59 -11.56
C TRP A 145 25.78 -17.27 -10.94
N GLY A 146 26.37 -18.23 -10.20
CA GLY A 146 27.71 -18.12 -9.60
C GLY A 146 27.74 -17.58 -8.17
N GLU A 147 26.60 -17.46 -7.50
CA GLU A 147 26.49 -17.11 -6.07
C GLU A 147 25.78 -18.25 -5.33
N ILE A 148 26.31 -18.68 -4.19
CA ILE A 148 25.70 -19.73 -3.35
C ILE A 148 24.27 -19.30 -2.95
N ASN A 149 23.33 -20.25 -2.92
CA ASN A 149 21.91 -20.08 -2.55
C ASN A 149 21.00 -19.42 -3.61
N THR A 150 21.32 -19.55 -4.90
CA THR A 150 20.44 -19.07 -5.98
C THR A 150 19.40 -20.11 -6.41
N GLU A 151 18.36 -19.67 -7.13
CA GLU A 151 17.37 -20.58 -7.70
C GLU A 151 18.00 -21.62 -8.63
N ILE A 152 19.08 -21.25 -9.34
CA ILE A 152 19.78 -22.12 -10.27
C ILE A 152 20.55 -23.21 -9.53
N ASP A 153 21.24 -22.88 -8.43
CA ASP A 153 22.05 -23.88 -7.71
C ASP A 153 21.18 -24.92 -7.00
N SER A 154 20.02 -24.51 -6.47
CA SER A 154 19.06 -25.46 -5.88
C SER A 154 18.56 -26.51 -6.89
N LEU A 155 18.65 -26.24 -8.20
CA LEU A 155 18.38 -27.24 -9.23
C LEU A 155 19.37 -28.40 -9.12
N ASP A 156 20.66 -28.10 -8.94
CA ASP A 156 21.76 -29.08 -8.89
C ASP A 156 21.70 -29.93 -7.63
N TYR A 157 21.40 -29.33 -6.48
CA TYR A 157 21.25 -30.05 -5.21
C TYR A 157 20.03 -30.98 -5.19
N SER A 158 18.98 -30.67 -5.94
CA SER A 158 17.73 -31.43 -5.93
C SER A 158 17.55 -32.38 -7.12
N ILE A 159 18.54 -32.52 -8.03
CA ILE A 159 18.43 -33.40 -9.21
C ILE A 159 18.05 -34.82 -8.82
N GLU A 160 18.64 -35.37 -7.76
CA GLU A 160 18.35 -36.74 -7.35
C GLU A 160 16.89 -36.92 -6.88
N VAL A 161 16.35 -35.94 -6.15
CA VAL A 161 14.94 -35.91 -5.73
C VAL A 161 14.03 -35.80 -6.94
N ILE A 162 14.34 -34.90 -7.88
CA ILE A 162 13.59 -34.71 -9.12
C ILE A 162 13.56 -36.00 -9.94
N ARG A 163 14.70 -36.69 -10.09
CA ARG A 163 14.79 -37.98 -10.79
C ARG A 163 13.97 -39.05 -10.08
N LYS A 164 14.01 -39.13 -8.75
CA LYS A 164 13.18 -40.07 -7.97
C LYS A 164 11.69 -39.81 -8.19
N GLN A 165 11.27 -38.55 -8.18
CA GLN A 165 9.87 -38.16 -8.45
C GLN A 165 9.45 -38.47 -9.89
N ALA A 166 10.31 -38.20 -10.86
CA ALA A 166 10.04 -38.52 -12.27
C ALA A 166 9.92 -40.03 -12.51
N MET A 167 10.81 -40.83 -11.90
CA MET A 167 10.70 -42.30 -11.93
C MET A 167 9.44 -42.81 -11.23
N ASP A 168 9.07 -42.20 -10.10
CA ASP A 168 7.86 -42.56 -9.36
C ASP A 168 6.60 -42.36 -10.21
N ILE A 169 6.44 -41.20 -10.86
CA ILE A 169 5.33 -40.96 -11.80
C ILE A 169 5.36 -41.98 -12.93
N LEU A 170 6.54 -42.21 -13.54
CA LEU A 170 6.69 -43.14 -14.66
C LEU A 170 6.26 -44.58 -14.31
N LYS A 171 6.54 -45.03 -13.08
CA LYS A 171 6.20 -46.37 -12.61
C LYS A 171 4.77 -46.50 -12.12
N ASN A 172 4.27 -45.51 -11.39
CA ASN A 172 3.08 -45.67 -10.58
C ASN A 172 1.84 -44.96 -11.16
N ASN A 173 2.03 -43.79 -11.79
CA ASN A 173 0.91 -42.90 -12.13
C ASN A 173 0.91 -42.41 -13.59
N LEU A 174 1.79 -42.93 -14.45
CA LEU A 174 1.98 -42.45 -15.83
C LEU A 174 0.69 -42.44 -16.64
N TYR A 175 -0.06 -43.55 -16.64
CA TYR A 175 -1.29 -43.69 -17.41
C TYR A 175 -2.35 -42.67 -17.01
N GLU A 176 -2.55 -42.46 -15.70
CA GLU A 176 -3.49 -41.45 -15.21
C GLU A 176 -3.03 -40.04 -15.57
N VAL A 177 -1.74 -39.73 -15.41
CA VAL A 177 -1.18 -38.41 -15.77
C VAL A 177 -1.32 -38.15 -17.27
N GLU A 178 -1.07 -39.13 -18.13
CA GLU A 178 -1.31 -39.00 -19.58
C GLU A 178 -2.78 -38.71 -19.87
N LYS A 179 -3.72 -39.42 -19.24
CA LYS A 179 -5.16 -39.13 -19.38
C LYS A 179 -5.57 -37.76 -18.86
N ILE A 180 -4.92 -37.26 -17.80
CA ILE A 180 -5.11 -35.88 -17.33
C ILE A 180 -4.71 -34.91 -18.43
N TYR A 181 -3.50 -35.03 -18.99
CA TYR A 181 -3.01 -34.06 -19.97
C TYR A 181 -3.63 -34.21 -21.36
N ASP A 182 -4.07 -35.39 -21.77
CA ASP A 182 -4.92 -35.60 -22.95
C ASP A 182 -6.21 -34.74 -22.86
N LYS A 183 -6.75 -34.60 -21.65
CA LYS A 183 -7.94 -33.78 -21.37
C LYS A 183 -7.62 -32.30 -21.26
N LEU A 184 -6.49 -31.93 -20.66
CA LEU A 184 -6.13 -30.53 -20.36
C LEU A 184 -5.44 -29.80 -21.51
N TYR A 185 -4.66 -30.49 -22.35
CA TYR A 185 -3.84 -29.86 -23.37
C TYR A 185 -3.94 -30.59 -24.70
N LYS A 186 -4.42 -29.88 -25.73
CA LYS A 186 -4.60 -30.42 -27.08
C LYS A 186 -3.35 -30.31 -27.97
N GLY A 187 -2.28 -29.67 -27.51
CA GLY A 187 -1.02 -29.60 -28.25
C GLY A 187 -0.16 -30.86 -28.06
N LYS A 188 1.04 -30.92 -28.66
CA LYS A 188 1.90 -32.09 -28.47
C LYS A 188 2.53 -32.05 -27.07
N CYS A 189 1.99 -32.87 -26.16
CA CYS A 189 2.59 -33.12 -24.86
C CYS A 189 2.77 -34.63 -24.67
N SER A 190 4.02 -35.09 -24.68
CA SER A 190 4.33 -36.46 -24.30
C SER A 190 4.93 -36.45 -22.90
N ILE A 191 4.14 -36.88 -21.92
CA ILE A 191 4.57 -37.01 -20.52
C ILE A 191 5.77 -37.96 -20.44
N LYS A 192 5.71 -39.10 -21.15
CA LYS A 192 6.82 -40.04 -21.25
C LYS A 192 8.10 -39.40 -21.81
N ARG A 193 7.99 -38.58 -22.87
CA ARG A 193 9.14 -37.85 -23.41
C ARG A 193 9.72 -36.89 -22.38
N PHE A 194 8.88 -36.04 -21.78
CA PHE A 194 9.31 -35.09 -20.74
C PHE A 194 10.04 -35.79 -19.58
N LEU A 195 9.45 -36.84 -19.01
CA LEU A 195 10.08 -37.63 -17.93
C LEU A 195 11.41 -38.24 -18.40
N GLY A 196 11.48 -38.71 -19.64
CA GLY A 196 12.73 -39.18 -20.25
C GLY A 196 13.81 -38.10 -20.34
N GLU A 197 13.45 -36.85 -20.70
CA GLU A 197 14.38 -35.72 -20.72
C GLU A 197 14.87 -35.37 -19.31
N VAL A 198 13.97 -35.33 -18.33
CA VAL A 198 14.30 -35.09 -16.91
C VAL A 198 15.24 -36.16 -16.35
N LEU A 199 15.04 -37.44 -16.72
CA LEU A 199 15.86 -38.54 -16.21
C LEU A 199 17.24 -38.58 -16.86
N ASN A 200 17.31 -38.42 -18.19
CA ASN A 200 18.46 -38.85 -18.97
C ASN A 200 19.13 -37.76 -19.83
N LYS A 201 18.57 -36.54 -19.94
CA LYS A 201 19.15 -35.48 -20.77
C LYS A 201 19.74 -34.36 -19.92
N GLU A 202 21.07 -34.38 -19.76
CA GLU A 202 21.78 -33.23 -19.18
C GLU A 202 21.53 -31.93 -19.97
N ASP A 203 21.34 -32.04 -21.29
CA ASP A 203 21.13 -30.89 -22.16
C ASP A 203 19.85 -30.12 -21.84
N PHE A 204 18.79 -30.79 -21.34
CA PHE A 204 17.56 -30.12 -20.94
C PHE A 204 17.80 -29.16 -19.77
N TYR A 205 18.56 -29.61 -18.76
CA TYR A 205 18.95 -28.78 -17.63
C TYR A 205 19.93 -27.68 -18.04
N LYS A 206 20.90 -27.99 -18.92
CA LYS A 206 21.85 -26.99 -19.46
C LYS A 206 21.12 -25.89 -20.22
N GLU A 207 20.12 -26.26 -21.02
CA GLU A 207 19.30 -25.32 -21.78
C GLU A 207 18.48 -24.40 -20.86
N LEU A 208 17.76 -24.94 -19.88
CA LEU A 208 17.05 -24.13 -18.87
C LEU A 208 18.01 -23.14 -18.19
N LYS A 209 19.20 -23.61 -17.77
CA LYS A 209 20.21 -22.73 -17.16
C LYS A 209 20.68 -21.64 -18.12
N ASN A 210 20.83 -21.94 -19.41
CA ASN A 210 21.22 -20.97 -20.42
C ASN A 210 20.12 -19.92 -20.65
N ASP A 211 18.86 -20.34 -20.68
CA ASP A 211 17.71 -19.43 -20.80
C ASP A 211 17.60 -18.49 -19.60
N LEU A 212 17.76 -19.01 -18.38
CA LEU A 212 17.81 -18.21 -17.15
C LEU A 212 19.00 -17.22 -17.17
N LYS A 213 20.18 -17.68 -17.60
CA LYS A 213 21.35 -16.80 -17.76
C LYS A 213 21.10 -15.70 -18.79
N ARG A 214 20.45 -16.02 -19.90
CA ARG A 214 20.14 -15.08 -20.99
C ARG A 214 19.26 -13.94 -20.49
N ILE A 215 18.17 -14.24 -19.77
CA ILE A 215 17.26 -13.21 -19.25
C ILE A 215 17.95 -12.32 -18.20
N CYS A 216 18.79 -12.88 -17.31
CA CYS A 216 19.54 -12.11 -16.32
C CYS A 216 20.62 -11.21 -16.95
N ARG A 217 21.29 -11.68 -18.02
CA ARG A 217 22.35 -10.93 -18.71
C ARG A 217 21.84 -9.76 -19.52
N LYS A 218 20.62 -9.84 -20.06
CA LYS A 218 20.00 -8.75 -20.82
C LYS A 218 19.70 -7.51 -19.97
N LYS A 219 19.61 -7.66 -18.63
CA LYS A 219 19.39 -6.56 -17.68
C LYS A 219 18.19 -5.67 -18.04
N ASP A 220 17.07 -6.30 -18.39
CA ASP A 220 15.86 -5.61 -18.82
C ASP A 220 14.78 -5.67 -17.73
N ILE A 221 14.18 -4.52 -17.43
CA ILE A 221 13.09 -4.37 -16.46
C ILE A 221 11.85 -5.19 -16.88
N LYS A 222 11.71 -5.46 -18.18
CA LYS A 222 10.63 -6.28 -18.75
C LYS A 222 10.52 -7.65 -18.10
N TYR A 223 11.65 -8.33 -17.89
CA TYR A 223 11.62 -9.69 -17.36
C TYR A 223 11.12 -9.72 -15.91
N PHE A 224 11.42 -8.68 -15.13
CA PHE A 224 10.91 -8.56 -13.77
C PHE A 224 9.39 -8.41 -13.76
N PHE A 225 8.85 -7.49 -14.55
CA PHE A 225 7.41 -7.23 -14.56
C PHE A 225 6.60 -8.33 -15.26
N ASP A 226 7.11 -8.96 -16.31
CA ASP A 226 6.48 -10.15 -16.91
C ASP A 226 6.40 -11.30 -15.89
N THR A 227 7.49 -11.50 -15.12
CA THR A 227 7.51 -12.47 -14.01
C THR A 227 6.49 -12.10 -12.96
N LEU A 228 6.47 -10.83 -12.51
CA LEU A 228 5.55 -10.36 -11.48
C LEU A 228 4.09 -10.47 -11.91
N PHE A 229 3.80 -10.19 -13.19
CA PHE A 229 2.46 -10.34 -13.77
C PHE A 229 1.99 -11.79 -13.76
N LEU A 230 2.72 -12.70 -14.40
CA LEU A 230 2.34 -14.12 -14.46
C LEU A 230 2.33 -14.76 -13.08
N TYR A 231 3.24 -14.35 -12.20
CA TYR A 231 3.25 -14.74 -10.80
C TYR A 231 1.97 -14.30 -10.09
N SER A 232 1.56 -13.05 -10.23
CA SER A 232 0.32 -12.56 -9.61
C SER A 232 -0.93 -13.28 -10.12
N VAL A 233 -0.94 -13.72 -11.39
CA VAL A 233 -2.05 -14.49 -11.99
C VAL A 233 -2.14 -15.88 -11.35
N ILE A 234 -1.05 -16.65 -11.32
CA ILE A 234 -1.07 -18.01 -10.75
C ILE A 234 -1.38 -17.98 -9.26
N LEU A 235 -0.86 -16.99 -8.52
CA LEU A 235 -1.16 -16.83 -7.10
C LEU A 235 -2.64 -16.55 -6.81
N ASP A 236 -3.30 -15.80 -7.69
CA ASP A 236 -4.71 -15.49 -7.52
C ASP A 236 -5.60 -16.67 -7.92
N ALA A 237 -5.32 -17.27 -9.07
CA ALA A 237 -6.06 -18.42 -9.60
C ALA A 237 -6.00 -19.63 -8.67
N ASP A 238 -4.82 -20.00 -8.16
CA ASP A 238 -4.64 -21.11 -7.22
C ASP A 238 -5.46 -20.91 -5.93
N LYS A 239 -5.35 -19.73 -5.31
CA LYS A 239 -6.06 -19.45 -4.05
C LYS A 239 -7.58 -19.32 -4.22
N LEU A 240 -8.05 -18.77 -5.35
CA LEU A 240 -9.49 -18.71 -5.67
C LEU A 240 -10.06 -20.11 -5.83
N ASP A 241 -9.36 -20.98 -6.57
CA ASP A 241 -9.78 -22.35 -6.78
C ASP A 241 -9.71 -23.18 -5.48
N ALA A 242 -8.66 -23.04 -4.69
CA ALA A 242 -8.48 -23.73 -3.40
C ALA A 242 -9.58 -23.35 -2.38
N SER A 243 -10.02 -22.09 -2.38
CA SER A 243 -11.09 -21.60 -1.48
C SER A 243 -12.51 -21.83 -2.03
N GLY A 244 -12.66 -22.30 -3.27
CA GLY A 244 -13.96 -22.38 -3.96
C GLY A 244 -14.63 -21.02 -4.13
N SER A 245 -13.86 -19.93 -4.12
CA SER A 245 -14.39 -18.57 -4.15
C SER A 245 -14.66 -18.14 -5.58
N LYS A 246 -15.81 -17.50 -5.79
CA LYS A 246 -16.07 -16.72 -7.00
C LYS A 246 -15.77 -15.25 -6.72
N ILE A 247 -15.19 -14.57 -7.70
CA ILE A 247 -14.97 -13.12 -7.60
C ILE A 247 -16.33 -12.43 -7.78
N PRO A 248 -16.78 -11.59 -6.83
CA PRO A 248 -17.97 -10.78 -7.00
C PRO A 248 -17.86 -9.89 -8.24
N PRO A 249 -18.93 -9.74 -9.05
CA PRO A 249 -18.91 -8.82 -10.18
C PRO A 249 -18.70 -7.38 -9.68
N ARG A 250 -17.89 -6.61 -10.40
CA ARG A 250 -17.61 -5.22 -10.04
C ARG A 250 -18.82 -4.34 -10.34
N ILE A 251 -19.11 -3.38 -9.45
CA ILE A 251 -20.15 -2.37 -9.69
C ILE A 251 -19.56 -1.24 -10.51
N LYS A 252 -19.81 -1.27 -11.83
CA LYS A 252 -19.22 -0.30 -12.78
C LYS A 252 -20.10 0.90 -13.07
N ASN A 253 -21.37 0.85 -12.69
CA ASN A 253 -22.41 1.80 -13.10
C ASN A 253 -22.34 3.09 -12.27
N PHE A 254 -21.33 3.91 -12.50
CA PHE A 254 -21.27 5.28 -12.02
C PHE A 254 -20.54 6.16 -13.04
N SER A 255 -20.87 7.44 -13.06
CA SER A 255 -20.35 8.42 -14.00
C SER A 255 -19.74 9.61 -13.29
N LYS A 256 -19.01 10.45 -14.02
CA LYS A 256 -18.47 11.71 -13.48
C LYS A 256 -19.57 12.62 -12.89
N SER A 257 -20.80 12.51 -13.40
CA SER A 257 -21.95 13.32 -12.96
C SER A 257 -22.32 13.14 -11.48
N ILE A 258 -21.90 12.04 -10.84
CA ILE A 258 -22.16 11.83 -9.41
C ILE A 258 -21.45 12.89 -8.55
N ILE A 259 -20.27 13.35 -9.00
CA ILE A 259 -19.51 14.39 -8.31
C ILE A 259 -20.24 15.73 -8.44
N ASP A 260 -20.78 16.03 -9.63
CA ASP A 260 -21.57 17.26 -9.86
C ASP A 260 -22.86 17.27 -9.03
N ALA A 261 -23.54 16.13 -8.91
CA ALA A 261 -24.71 15.98 -8.05
C ALA A 261 -24.37 16.18 -6.57
N TYR A 262 -23.30 15.53 -6.10
CA TYR A 262 -22.79 15.69 -4.73
C TYR A 262 -22.42 17.14 -4.43
N LYS A 263 -21.66 17.79 -5.30
CA LYS A 263 -21.25 19.20 -5.13
C LYS A 263 -22.47 20.12 -5.04
N ARG A 264 -23.45 19.95 -5.94
CA ARG A 264 -24.69 20.75 -5.94
C ARG A 264 -25.45 20.61 -4.63
N LYS A 265 -25.51 19.41 -4.04
CA LYS A 265 -26.20 19.17 -2.77
C LYS A 265 -25.42 19.72 -1.57
N LYS A 266 -24.11 19.47 -1.51
CA LYS A 266 -23.29 19.79 -0.33
C LYS A 266 -22.91 21.27 -0.23
N PHE A 267 -22.67 21.94 -1.36
CA PHE A 267 -22.19 23.33 -1.39
C PHE A 267 -23.25 24.33 -1.85
N ALA A 268 -24.55 23.97 -1.82
CA ALA A 268 -25.65 24.84 -2.23
C ALA A 268 -25.70 26.16 -1.42
N ALA A 269 -25.42 26.10 -0.12
CA ALA A 269 -25.58 27.20 0.83
C ALA A 269 -24.35 28.12 0.96
N GLU A 270 -23.20 27.79 0.34
CA GLU A 270 -21.93 28.50 0.56
C GLU A 270 -21.37 29.19 -0.70
N LYS A 271 -22.19 29.37 -1.75
CA LYS A 271 -21.75 29.89 -3.06
C LYS A 271 -21.10 31.28 -3.02
N GLU A 272 -21.34 32.07 -1.98
CA GLU A 272 -20.95 33.48 -1.95
C GLU A 272 -19.50 33.75 -1.52
N ARG A 273 -18.82 32.81 -0.86
CA ARG A 273 -17.42 33.00 -0.44
C ARG A 273 -16.46 32.98 -1.65
N PHE A 274 -15.55 33.95 -1.73
CA PHE A 274 -14.53 34.06 -2.80
C PHE A 274 -13.80 32.74 -3.06
N ILE A 275 -13.39 32.04 -2.00
CA ILE A 275 -12.67 30.76 -2.09
C ILE A 275 -13.47 29.66 -2.82
N ASN A 276 -14.80 29.65 -2.69
CA ASN A 276 -15.65 28.66 -3.34
C ASN A 276 -15.79 28.93 -4.85
N LYS A 277 -15.69 30.19 -5.28
CA LYS A 277 -15.58 30.54 -6.71
C LYS A 277 -14.28 30.01 -7.30
N VAL A 278 -13.15 30.21 -6.62
CA VAL A 278 -11.84 29.70 -7.05
C VAL A 278 -11.82 28.16 -7.13
N ARG A 279 -12.43 27.47 -6.16
CA ARG A 279 -12.63 26.01 -6.20
C ARG A 279 -13.43 25.56 -7.43
N GLU A 280 -14.51 26.27 -7.75
CA GLU A 280 -15.36 25.94 -8.89
C GLU A 280 -14.66 26.20 -10.24
N GLU A 281 -13.88 27.27 -10.34
CA GLU A 281 -13.06 27.56 -11.52
C GLU A 281 -12.03 26.47 -11.78
N ALA A 282 -11.25 26.11 -10.75
CA ALA A 282 -10.26 25.02 -10.84
C ALA A 282 -10.91 23.69 -11.24
N TYR A 283 -12.08 23.39 -10.67
CA TYR A 283 -12.85 22.20 -11.01
C TYR A 283 -13.25 22.21 -12.50
N LYS A 284 -13.85 23.29 -12.99
CA LYS A 284 -14.29 23.41 -14.38
C LYS A 284 -13.11 23.34 -15.35
N GLU A 285 -12.00 23.99 -15.04
CA GLU A 285 -10.80 23.95 -15.87
C GLU A 285 -10.29 22.51 -16.04
N VAL A 286 -10.05 21.80 -14.93
CA VAL A 286 -9.52 20.42 -14.97
C VAL A 286 -10.51 19.49 -15.66
N VAL A 287 -11.80 19.58 -15.37
CA VAL A 287 -12.81 18.73 -16.03
C VAL A 287 -12.91 19.04 -17.53
N SER A 288 -12.81 20.31 -17.94
CA SER A 288 -12.82 20.69 -19.36
C SER A 288 -11.58 20.21 -20.12
N SER A 289 -10.44 20.11 -19.43
CA SER A 289 -9.18 19.62 -20.02
C SER A 289 -9.29 18.19 -20.53
N LEU A 290 -10.24 17.40 -19.99
CA LEU A 290 -10.53 16.04 -20.45
C LEU A 290 -10.79 15.97 -21.95
N ASN A 291 -11.43 16.98 -22.55
CA ASN A 291 -11.80 16.95 -23.97
C ASN A 291 -10.58 16.84 -24.90
N GLY A 292 -9.46 17.44 -24.49
CA GLY A 292 -8.21 17.39 -25.27
C GLY A 292 -7.28 16.22 -24.93
N VAL A 293 -7.67 15.29 -24.04
CA VAL A 293 -6.79 14.14 -23.69
C VAL A 293 -6.71 13.19 -24.89
N ASP A 294 -5.51 12.85 -25.34
CA ASP A 294 -5.29 11.70 -26.21
C ASP A 294 -5.05 10.45 -25.37
N ILE A 295 -6.13 9.70 -25.18
CA ILE A 295 -6.17 8.48 -24.37
C ILE A 295 -5.20 7.40 -24.87
N LEU A 296 -4.72 7.44 -26.12
CA LEU A 296 -3.79 6.42 -26.62
C LEU A 296 -2.34 6.75 -26.31
N ASN A 297 -1.96 8.02 -26.38
CA ASN A 297 -0.57 8.46 -26.27
C ASN A 297 -0.25 9.10 -24.92
N GLU A 298 -1.23 9.77 -24.30
CA GLU A 298 -1.04 10.43 -23.00
C GLU A 298 -1.37 9.45 -21.87
N ARG A 299 -0.38 9.27 -20.97
CA ARG A 299 -0.45 8.33 -19.85
C ARG A 299 -0.24 8.97 -18.48
N PHE A 300 0.31 10.18 -18.45
CA PHE A 300 0.62 10.91 -17.22
C PHE A 300 -0.10 12.25 -17.22
N PHE A 301 -0.79 12.53 -16.12
CA PHE A 301 -1.54 13.76 -15.90
C PHE A 301 -1.12 14.39 -14.58
N SER A 302 -1.05 15.72 -14.51
CA SER A 302 -0.78 16.44 -13.26
C SER A 302 -1.88 17.43 -12.93
N ILE A 303 -2.36 17.35 -11.69
CA ILE A 303 -3.22 18.34 -11.05
C ILE A 303 -2.37 19.06 -10.00
N ASN A 304 -1.81 20.21 -10.40
CA ASN A 304 -0.99 21.05 -9.55
C ASN A 304 -1.82 22.24 -9.04
N LEU A 305 -2.33 22.14 -7.82
CA LEU A 305 -3.19 23.14 -7.21
C LEU A 305 -2.92 23.28 -5.70
N PRO A 306 -3.11 24.49 -5.13
CA PRO A 306 -2.85 24.72 -3.70
C PRO A 306 -3.72 23.85 -2.78
N THR A 307 -3.23 23.61 -1.58
CA THR A 307 -3.98 22.91 -0.53
C THR A 307 -5.23 23.69 -0.13
N GLY A 308 -6.36 22.98 -0.07
CA GLY A 308 -7.66 23.57 0.26
C GLY A 308 -8.56 23.89 -0.93
N ILE A 309 -8.11 23.71 -2.18
CA ILE A 309 -8.95 23.92 -3.38
C ILE A 309 -9.92 22.76 -3.69
N GLY A 310 -9.82 21.65 -2.96
CA GLY A 310 -10.64 20.45 -3.21
C GLY A 310 -10.05 19.47 -4.23
N LYS A 311 -8.70 19.33 -4.28
CA LYS A 311 -7.97 18.38 -5.13
C LYS A 311 -8.62 16.99 -5.19
N THR A 312 -9.07 16.45 -4.06
CA THR A 312 -9.75 15.13 -3.97
C THR A 312 -10.95 15.03 -4.92
N LEU A 313 -11.90 15.98 -4.88
CA LEU A 313 -13.08 15.93 -5.75
C LEU A 313 -12.74 16.20 -7.22
N ILE A 314 -11.76 17.07 -7.48
CA ILE A 314 -11.27 17.37 -8.83
C ILE A 314 -10.64 16.11 -9.45
N GLY A 315 -9.73 15.45 -8.72
CA GLY A 315 -9.06 14.23 -9.16
C GLY A 315 -10.03 13.07 -9.38
N LEU A 316 -11.01 12.90 -8.49
CA LEU A 316 -12.07 11.92 -8.67
C LEU A 316 -12.90 12.21 -9.93
N SER A 317 -13.36 13.44 -10.12
CA SER A 317 -14.14 13.81 -11.31
C SER A 317 -13.35 13.59 -12.61
N PHE A 318 -12.07 14.02 -12.63
CA PHE A 318 -11.20 13.78 -13.76
C PHE A 318 -11.00 12.28 -14.03
N SER A 319 -10.75 11.47 -13.00
CA SER A 319 -10.57 10.03 -13.15
C SER A 319 -11.84 9.32 -13.65
N PHE A 320 -13.03 9.73 -13.21
CA PHE A 320 -14.31 9.18 -13.68
C PHE A 320 -14.56 9.56 -15.14
N GLY A 321 -14.29 10.81 -15.52
CA GLY A 321 -14.39 11.23 -16.91
C GLY A 321 -13.37 10.53 -17.81
N LEU A 322 -12.12 10.35 -17.35
CA LEU A 322 -11.08 9.62 -18.08
C LEU A 322 -11.49 8.15 -18.28
N ARG A 323 -12.02 7.51 -17.22
CA ARG A 323 -12.57 6.15 -17.25
C ARG A 323 -13.68 6.01 -18.29
N GLU A 324 -14.66 6.91 -18.32
CA GLU A 324 -15.74 6.90 -19.33
C GLU A 324 -15.18 7.00 -20.75
N ARG A 325 -14.17 7.85 -20.98
CA ARG A 325 -13.57 7.97 -22.31
C ARG A 325 -12.75 6.73 -22.69
N ILE A 326 -12.04 6.12 -21.74
CA ILE A 326 -11.32 4.85 -21.94
C ILE A 326 -12.32 3.74 -22.30
N GLU A 327 -13.42 3.63 -21.57
CA GLU A 327 -14.46 2.63 -21.85
C GLU A 327 -15.03 2.80 -23.26
N LYS A 328 -15.34 4.03 -23.68
CA LYS A 328 -15.80 4.33 -25.03
C LYS A 328 -14.77 4.03 -26.13
N LYS A 329 -13.48 4.31 -25.89
CA LYS A 329 -12.42 4.20 -26.92
C LYS A 329 -11.77 2.81 -26.99
N LEU A 330 -11.66 2.12 -25.86
CA LEU A 330 -10.91 0.86 -25.71
C LEU A 330 -11.80 -0.33 -25.31
N ASN A 331 -13.11 -0.13 -25.15
CA ASN A 331 -14.09 -1.17 -24.85
C ASN A 331 -13.81 -1.96 -23.56
N PHE A 332 -13.26 -1.31 -22.54
CA PHE A 332 -13.12 -1.88 -21.21
C PHE A 332 -13.20 -0.81 -20.12
N THR A 333 -13.66 -1.19 -18.94
CA THR A 333 -13.80 -0.27 -17.80
C THR A 333 -12.60 -0.38 -16.83
N PRO A 334 -11.72 0.63 -16.76
CA PRO A 334 -10.56 0.60 -15.88
C PRO A 334 -10.96 0.75 -14.41
N ARG A 335 -10.31 -0.02 -13.53
CA ARG A 335 -10.38 0.20 -12.06
C ARG A 335 -9.72 1.53 -11.71
N ILE A 336 -10.09 2.11 -10.57
CA ILE A 336 -9.42 3.30 -10.04
C ILE A 336 -8.69 2.92 -8.75
N ILE A 337 -7.39 3.19 -8.69
CA ILE A 337 -6.55 2.95 -7.51
C ILE A 337 -6.11 4.32 -6.99
N TYR A 338 -6.71 4.76 -5.88
CA TYR A 338 -6.38 6.00 -5.19
C TYR A 338 -5.36 5.70 -4.08
N CYS A 339 -4.12 6.12 -4.30
CA CYS A 339 -3.01 5.95 -3.38
C CYS A 339 -2.74 7.24 -2.58
N LEU A 340 -2.58 7.10 -1.27
CA LEU A 340 -2.33 8.19 -0.32
C LEU A 340 -1.09 7.91 0.54
N PRO A 341 -0.31 8.92 0.96
CA PRO A 341 0.90 8.68 1.74
C PRO A 341 0.65 8.41 3.21
N PHE A 342 -0.39 9.02 3.79
CA PHE A 342 -0.67 8.96 5.22
C PHE A 342 -2.04 8.35 5.52
N LEU A 343 -2.10 7.52 6.57
CA LEU A 343 -3.33 6.82 6.97
C LEU A 343 -4.45 7.79 7.37
N SER A 344 -4.11 8.88 8.05
CA SER A 344 -5.09 9.91 8.49
C SER A 344 -5.85 10.52 7.31
N ILE A 345 -5.19 10.72 6.17
CA ILE A 345 -5.84 11.24 4.95
C ILE A 345 -6.72 10.16 4.31
N ILE A 346 -6.39 8.88 4.46
CA ILE A 346 -7.19 7.78 3.90
C ILE A 346 -8.58 7.76 4.51
N ASP A 347 -8.70 7.83 5.83
CA ASP A 347 -10.01 7.79 6.49
C ASP A 347 -10.86 9.00 6.07
N GLN A 348 -10.27 10.21 6.04
CA GLN A 348 -10.96 11.42 5.59
C GLN A 348 -11.41 11.35 4.12
N ASN A 349 -10.50 11.01 3.20
CA ASN A 349 -10.83 10.94 1.77
C ASN A 349 -11.83 9.82 1.49
N SER A 350 -11.75 8.71 2.23
CA SER A 350 -12.70 7.61 2.11
C SER A 350 -14.11 8.02 2.52
N GLN A 351 -14.27 8.83 3.57
CA GLN A 351 -15.58 9.38 3.96
C GLN A 351 -16.17 10.26 2.87
N VAL A 352 -15.35 11.14 2.26
CA VAL A 352 -15.80 11.98 1.13
C VAL A 352 -16.28 11.12 -0.04
N ILE A 353 -15.54 10.07 -0.39
CA ILE A 353 -15.90 9.15 -1.48
C ILE A 353 -17.18 8.36 -1.15
N GLU A 354 -17.32 7.89 0.09
CA GLU A 354 -18.56 7.25 0.53
C GLU A 354 -19.77 8.18 0.43
N GLU A 355 -19.65 9.43 0.88
CA GLU A 355 -20.72 10.43 0.76
C GLU A 355 -21.09 10.71 -0.70
N VAL A 356 -20.10 10.77 -1.59
CA VAL A 356 -20.32 10.88 -3.04
C VAL A 356 -21.17 9.70 -3.54
N PHE A 357 -20.83 8.46 -3.19
CA PHE A 357 -21.62 7.29 -3.62
C PHE A 357 -23.01 7.24 -2.95
N ARG A 358 -23.12 7.62 -1.66
CA ARG A 358 -24.43 7.73 -0.97
C ARG A 358 -25.34 8.77 -1.62
N SER A 359 -24.79 9.79 -2.27
CA SER A 359 -25.59 10.79 -3.00
C SER A 359 -26.27 10.22 -4.25
N MET A 360 -25.73 9.13 -4.82
CA MET A 360 -26.32 8.44 -5.96
C MET A 360 -27.44 7.48 -5.52
N LYS A 361 -27.17 6.65 -4.52
CA LYS A 361 -28.15 5.73 -3.94
C LYS A 361 -28.01 5.78 -2.42
N PRO A 362 -28.99 6.32 -1.68
CA PRO A 362 -28.96 6.35 -0.22
C PRO A 362 -28.83 4.93 0.32
N ARG A 363 -27.77 4.69 1.09
CA ARG A 363 -27.48 3.40 1.74
C ARG A 363 -26.65 3.64 2.97
N ASP A 364 -26.81 2.76 3.95
CA ASP A 364 -26.03 2.81 5.19
C ASP A 364 -24.55 2.47 4.92
N LYS A 365 -24.31 1.42 4.12
CA LYS A 365 -22.96 0.92 3.79
C LYS A 365 -22.74 0.84 2.29
N ILE A 366 -21.53 1.23 1.87
CA ILE A 366 -21.07 1.08 0.48
C ILE A 366 -20.49 -0.34 0.31
N PRO A 367 -20.90 -1.10 -0.72
CA PRO A 367 -20.40 -2.46 -0.91
C PRO A 367 -18.93 -2.48 -1.32
N SER A 368 -18.20 -3.49 -0.86
CA SER A 368 -16.76 -3.65 -1.10
C SER A 368 -16.43 -3.94 -2.57
N ASN A 369 -17.33 -4.55 -3.36
CA ASN A 369 -17.14 -4.71 -4.81
C ASN A 369 -17.29 -3.40 -5.61
N LEU A 370 -17.70 -2.30 -4.96
CA LEU A 370 -17.62 -0.93 -5.46
C LEU A 370 -16.42 -0.19 -4.86
N LEU A 371 -16.33 -0.09 -3.53
CA LEU A 371 -15.31 0.70 -2.82
C LEU A 371 -14.58 -0.15 -1.78
N LEU A 372 -13.26 -0.28 -1.94
CA LEU A 372 -12.39 -0.98 -1.00
C LEU A 372 -11.42 -0.02 -0.33
N LYS A 373 -11.40 -0.02 1.01
CA LYS A 373 -10.33 0.59 1.80
C LYS A 373 -9.33 -0.50 2.17
N HIS A 374 -8.09 -0.38 1.73
CA HIS A 374 -7.05 -1.35 2.05
C HIS A 374 -5.83 -0.65 2.66
N HIS A 375 -5.78 -0.63 3.98
CA HIS A 375 -4.61 -0.32 4.80
C HIS A 375 -4.59 -1.23 6.04
N HIS A 376 -3.50 -1.20 6.80
CA HIS A 376 -3.28 -2.12 7.92
C HIS A 376 -4.18 -1.88 9.15
N LEU A 377 -5.01 -0.84 9.15
CA LEU A 377 -5.92 -0.50 10.27
C LEU A 377 -7.39 -0.87 9.98
N VAL A 378 -7.74 -1.31 8.77
CA VAL A 378 -9.12 -1.68 8.42
C VAL A 378 -9.44 -3.10 8.87
N ASP A 379 -10.68 -3.31 9.32
CA ASP A 379 -11.24 -4.63 9.56
C ASP A 379 -11.22 -5.49 8.29
N VAL A 380 -10.92 -6.78 8.45
CA VAL A 380 -10.99 -7.73 7.34
C VAL A 380 -12.46 -8.09 7.13
N SER A 381 -13.14 -7.34 6.27
CA SER A 381 -14.51 -7.63 5.86
C SER A 381 -14.71 -7.27 4.40
N TYR A 382 -15.44 -8.13 3.68
CA TYR A 382 -15.83 -7.87 2.30
C TYR A 382 -17.35 -8.03 2.16
N THR A 383 -17.98 -7.07 1.51
CA THR A 383 -19.43 -7.06 1.24
C THR A 383 -19.65 -6.93 -0.26
N GLU A 384 -20.54 -7.75 -0.81
CA GLU A 384 -20.95 -7.63 -2.21
C GLU A 384 -22.39 -7.13 -2.30
N GLU A 385 -22.69 -6.39 -3.36
CA GLU A 385 -24.07 -6.20 -3.77
C GLU A 385 -24.48 -7.29 -4.76
N ARG A 386 -25.54 -8.02 -4.42
CA ARG A 386 -26.14 -9.03 -5.28
C ARG A 386 -27.66 -8.84 -5.25
N ASN A 387 -28.28 -8.79 -6.42
CA ASN A 387 -29.73 -8.57 -6.58
C ASN A 387 -30.27 -7.32 -5.85
N GLY A 388 -29.45 -6.27 -5.70
CA GLY A 388 -29.84 -5.05 -5.00
C GLY A 388 -29.66 -5.08 -3.48
N GLU A 389 -29.26 -6.22 -2.92
CA GLU A 389 -29.05 -6.43 -1.49
C GLU A 389 -27.56 -6.51 -1.13
N LEU A 390 -27.22 -6.05 0.08
CA LEU A 390 -25.87 -6.12 0.62
C LEU A 390 -25.65 -7.47 1.29
N ASN A 391 -24.73 -8.25 0.75
CA ASN A 391 -24.40 -9.59 1.23
C ASN A 391 -22.97 -9.59 1.79
N PRO A 392 -22.77 -9.82 3.11
CA PRO A 392 -21.45 -10.00 3.67
C PRO A 392 -20.85 -11.33 3.23
N ILE A 393 -19.57 -11.34 2.89
CA ILE A 393 -18.81 -12.58 2.69
C ILE A 393 -18.44 -13.12 4.08
N GLU A 394 -19.22 -14.09 4.56
CA GLU A 394 -19.11 -14.63 5.94
C GLU A 394 -17.74 -15.26 6.21
N ASP A 395 -17.14 -15.91 5.20
CA ASP A 395 -15.84 -16.53 5.31
C ASP A 395 -14.72 -15.46 5.30
N LEU A 396 -13.99 -15.37 6.42
CA LEU A 396 -12.92 -14.38 6.59
C LEU A 396 -11.77 -14.61 5.60
N ASN A 397 -11.45 -15.86 5.26
CA ASN A 397 -10.43 -16.15 4.25
C ASN A 397 -10.84 -15.63 2.90
N LYS A 398 -12.10 -15.82 2.51
CA LYS A 398 -12.62 -15.29 1.24
C LYS A 398 -12.61 -13.77 1.24
N SER A 399 -13.02 -13.14 2.34
CA SER A 399 -12.92 -11.68 2.51
C SER A 399 -11.47 -11.20 2.36
N LEU A 400 -10.52 -11.82 3.06
CA LEU A 400 -9.10 -11.49 2.97
C LEU A 400 -8.56 -11.70 1.55
N LEU A 401 -8.96 -12.79 0.91
CA LEU A 401 -8.60 -13.15 -0.45
C LEU A 401 -9.03 -12.02 -1.42
N LEU A 402 -10.28 -11.57 -1.34
CA LEU A 402 -10.81 -10.52 -2.21
C LEU A 402 -10.13 -9.16 -1.96
N MET A 403 -9.90 -8.82 -0.68
CA MET A 403 -9.20 -7.57 -0.31
C MET A 403 -7.74 -7.55 -0.77
N GLU A 404 -7.02 -8.66 -0.61
CA GLU A 404 -5.61 -8.79 -1.02
C GLU A 404 -5.43 -8.81 -2.53
N GLY A 405 -6.39 -9.36 -3.27
CA GLY A 405 -6.41 -9.33 -4.72
C GLY A 405 -6.82 -7.97 -5.31
N TRP A 406 -7.30 -7.01 -4.49
CA TRP A 406 -7.91 -5.75 -4.97
C TRP A 406 -9.11 -5.98 -5.91
N ASN A 407 -10.00 -6.89 -5.51
CA ASN A 407 -11.19 -7.24 -6.27
C ASN A 407 -12.33 -6.22 -6.12
N SER A 408 -12.06 -4.91 -6.31
CA SER A 408 -13.04 -3.82 -6.14
C SER A 408 -12.92 -2.75 -7.22
N GLU A 409 -14.00 -2.02 -7.49
CA GLU A 409 -13.99 -1.06 -8.60
C GLU A 409 -13.11 0.19 -8.34
N LEU A 410 -13.24 0.76 -7.15
CA LEU A 410 -12.41 1.83 -6.62
C LEU A 410 -11.68 1.31 -5.38
N ILE A 411 -10.34 1.38 -5.39
CA ILE A 411 -9.48 0.98 -4.28
C ILE A 411 -8.83 2.23 -3.68
N ILE A 412 -9.00 2.45 -2.38
CA ILE A 412 -8.26 3.46 -1.62
C ILE A 412 -7.19 2.73 -0.81
N THR A 413 -5.93 3.12 -0.98
CA THR A 413 -4.79 2.44 -0.36
C THR A 413 -3.64 3.38 -0.06
N THR A 414 -2.57 2.88 0.57
CA THR A 414 -1.38 3.66 0.88
C THR A 414 -0.33 3.58 -0.23
N PHE A 415 0.59 4.55 -0.29
CA PHE A 415 1.79 4.45 -1.13
C PHE A 415 2.59 3.18 -0.83
N VAL A 416 2.69 2.79 0.43
CA VAL A 416 3.36 1.53 0.83
C VAL A 416 2.69 0.33 0.18
N GLN A 417 1.36 0.19 0.31
CA GLN A 417 0.63 -0.94 -0.26
C GLN A 417 0.74 -1.01 -1.79
N PHE A 418 0.78 0.14 -2.44
CA PHE A 418 0.94 0.24 -3.89
C PHE A 418 2.37 -0.07 -4.33
N PHE A 419 3.38 0.68 -3.88
CA PHE A 419 4.75 0.48 -4.34
C PHE A 419 5.34 -0.86 -3.93
N HIS A 420 5.02 -1.39 -2.74
CA HIS A 420 5.46 -2.75 -2.35
C HIS A 420 4.69 -3.86 -3.07
N SER A 421 3.69 -3.55 -3.91
CA SER A 421 3.12 -4.54 -4.84
C SER A 421 3.80 -4.52 -6.20
N LEU A 422 4.50 -3.43 -6.54
CA LEU A 422 5.26 -3.26 -7.77
C LEU A 422 6.71 -3.69 -7.62
N ILE A 423 7.32 -3.36 -6.48
CA ILE A 423 8.74 -3.56 -6.19
C ILE A 423 8.82 -4.57 -5.04
N THR A 424 8.75 -5.86 -5.37
CA THR A 424 8.62 -6.91 -4.36
C THR A 424 9.03 -8.28 -4.86
N ASN A 425 9.42 -9.14 -3.92
CA ASN A 425 9.51 -10.58 -4.11
C ASN A 425 8.48 -11.35 -3.27
N ARG A 426 7.66 -10.65 -2.50
CA ARG A 426 6.76 -11.26 -1.52
C ARG A 426 5.47 -11.71 -2.19
N ASN A 427 5.13 -12.98 -2.03
CA ASN A 427 3.91 -13.62 -2.57
C ASN A 427 2.64 -12.78 -2.34
N ARG A 428 2.39 -12.43 -1.07
CA ARG A 428 1.19 -11.68 -0.65
C ARG A 428 1.10 -10.30 -1.29
N ALA A 429 2.25 -9.64 -1.47
CA ALA A 429 2.28 -8.30 -2.03
C ALA A 429 2.14 -8.30 -3.55
N ALA A 430 2.77 -9.28 -4.23
CA ALA A 430 2.72 -9.46 -5.68
C ALA A 430 1.31 -9.81 -6.20
N ARG A 431 0.50 -10.54 -5.42
CA ARG A 431 -0.79 -11.10 -5.85
C ARG A 431 -1.75 -10.12 -6.53
N LYS A 432 -1.76 -8.85 -6.12
CA LYS A 432 -2.64 -7.81 -6.67
C LYS A 432 -2.16 -7.20 -8.00
N PHE A 433 -0.95 -7.52 -8.46
CA PHE A 433 -0.34 -6.87 -9.62
C PHE A 433 -1.19 -7.01 -10.90
N HIS A 434 -1.78 -8.18 -11.17
CA HIS A 434 -2.67 -8.36 -12.31
C HIS A 434 -3.90 -7.41 -12.28
N ASN A 435 -4.35 -6.95 -11.11
CA ASN A 435 -5.43 -5.98 -10.97
C ASN A 435 -4.96 -4.51 -11.03
N ILE A 436 -3.64 -4.27 -11.00
CA ILE A 436 -3.03 -2.97 -11.32
C ILE A 436 -3.01 -2.75 -12.83
N ALA A 437 -2.79 -3.81 -13.62
CA ALA A 437 -2.91 -3.72 -15.07
C ALA A 437 -4.29 -3.17 -15.48
N ASN A 438 -4.29 -2.26 -16.46
CA ASN A 438 -5.49 -1.56 -16.95
C ASN A 438 -6.18 -0.61 -15.95
N SER A 439 -5.46 -0.10 -14.93
CA SER A 439 -6.04 0.82 -13.95
C SER A 439 -5.72 2.30 -14.23
N ILE A 440 -6.58 3.17 -13.69
CA ILE A 440 -6.26 4.58 -13.47
C ILE A 440 -5.72 4.68 -12.04
N ILE A 441 -4.49 5.15 -11.89
CA ILE A 441 -3.80 5.26 -10.61
C ILE A 441 -3.69 6.74 -10.25
N ILE A 442 -4.22 7.11 -9.08
CA ILE A 442 -4.12 8.46 -8.52
C ILE A 442 -3.06 8.42 -7.42
N LEU A 443 -2.00 9.22 -7.57
CA LEU A 443 -0.98 9.43 -6.55
C LEU A 443 -1.19 10.83 -5.96
N ASP A 444 -1.81 10.90 -4.78
CA ASP A 444 -2.08 12.15 -4.09
C ASP A 444 -0.97 12.52 -3.12
N GLU A 445 -0.62 13.80 -3.05
CA GLU A 445 0.56 14.30 -2.35
C GLU A 445 1.84 13.53 -2.74
N VAL A 446 2.03 13.29 -4.04
CA VAL A 446 3.16 12.50 -4.61
C VAL A 446 4.54 12.97 -4.15
N GLN A 447 4.67 14.24 -3.75
CA GLN A 447 5.91 14.81 -3.26
C GLN A 447 6.39 14.20 -1.93
N SER A 448 5.54 13.48 -1.19
CA SER A 448 5.95 12.78 0.03
C SER A 448 6.82 11.55 -0.24
N ILE A 449 6.97 11.14 -1.50
CA ILE A 449 7.85 10.02 -1.88
C ILE A 449 9.31 10.45 -1.64
N PRO A 450 10.11 9.67 -0.92
CA PRO A 450 11.52 9.99 -0.69
C PRO A 450 12.30 10.19 -2.00
N HIS A 451 13.04 11.29 -2.09
CA HIS A 451 13.75 11.70 -3.32
C HIS A 451 14.71 10.64 -3.86
N LYS A 452 15.34 9.86 -2.97
CA LYS A 452 16.21 8.73 -3.32
C LYS A 452 15.55 7.62 -4.14
N TYR A 453 14.21 7.55 -4.16
CA TYR A 453 13.43 6.58 -4.93
C TYR A 453 12.76 7.15 -6.18
N TRP A 454 12.94 8.44 -6.49
CA TRP A 454 12.23 9.08 -7.59
C TRP A 454 12.51 8.43 -8.95
N LEU A 455 13.78 8.16 -9.25
CA LEU A 455 14.18 7.49 -10.50
C LEU A 455 13.58 6.09 -10.61
N LEU A 456 13.63 5.30 -9.54
CA LEU A 456 13.02 3.96 -9.49
C LEU A 456 11.52 4.00 -9.78
N ILE A 457 10.80 4.97 -9.20
CA ILE A 457 9.36 5.11 -9.33
C ILE A 457 8.98 5.66 -10.72
N GLU A 458 9.72 6.64 -11.26
CA GLU A 458 9.53 7.14 -12.63
C GLU A 458 9.64 6.00 -13.64
N GLU A 459 10.71 5.21 -13.59
CA GLU A 459 10.96 4.08 -14.49
C GLU A 459 9.87 3.00 -14.36
N SER A 460 9.50 2.65 -13.13
CA SER A 460 8.47 1.63 -12.85
C SER A 460 7.10 2.05 -13.35
N LEU A 461 6.67 3.29 -13.07
CA LEU A 461 5.38 3.81 -13.53
C LEU A 461 5.35 4.02 -15.03
N THR A 462 6.46 4.46 -15.63
CA THR A 462 6.58 4.59 -17.10
C THR A 462 6.41 3.23 -17.76
N TYR A 463 7.08 2.20 -17.24
CA TYR A 463 6.95 0.84 -17.75
C TYR A 463 5.51 0.32 -17.61
N LEU A 464 4.89 0.46 -16.44
CA LEU A 464 3.49 0.08 -16.19
C LEU A 464 2.52 0.76 -17.15
N SER A 465 2.70 2.06 -17.37
CA SER A 465 1.81 2.84 -18.23
C SER A 465 1.81 2.37 -19.70
N LYS A 466 2.98 1.93 -20.19
CA LYS A 466 3.18 1.51 -21.58
C LYS A 466 2.85 0.03 -21.80
N GLU A 467 3.31 -0.84 -20.91
CA GLU A 467 3.24 -2.29 -21.11
C GLU A 467 2.00 -2.93 -20.43
N PHE A 468 1.53 -2.36 -19.31
CA PHE A 468 0.33 -2.81 -18.60
C PHE A 468 -0.87 -1.87 -18.75
N ASN A 469 -0.75 -0.88 -19.63
CA ASN A 469 -1.83 0.00 -20.08
C ASN A 469 -2.54 0.72 -18.91
N CYS A 470 -1.75 1.41 -18.08
CA CYS A 470 -2.22 2.18 -16.92
C CYS A 470 -2.16 3.70 -17.17
N TRP A 471 -3.06 4.46 -16.55
CA TRP A 471 -3.04 5.93 -16.58
C TRP A 471 -2.71 6.50 -15.20
N ILE A 472 -1.75 7.40 -15.12
CA ILE A 472 -1.23 7.93 -13.85
C ILE A 472 -1.69 9.39 -13.70
N ILE A 473 -2.34 9.69 -12.58
CA ILE A 473 -2.75 11.04 -12.19
C ILE A 473 -1.96 11.43 -10.95
N LEU A 474 -1.11 12.45 -11.08
CA LEU A 474 -0.31 13.01 -10.00
C LEU A 474 -1.03 14.24 -9.44
N MET A 475 -1.41 14.19 -8.17
CA MET A 475 -2.00 15.33 -7.47
C MET A 475 -1.02 15.86 -6.44
N THR A 476 -0.78 17.16 -6.49
CA THR A 476 0.18 17.81 -5.60
C THR A 476 -0.09 19.32 -5.52
N ALA A 477 0.36 19.95 -4.44
CA ALA A 477 0.45 21.41 -4.33
C ALA A 477 1.76 21.99 -4.90
N THR A 478 2.56 21.14 -5.54
CA THR A 478 3.92 21.43 -5.97
C THR A 478 4.12 20.92 -7.40
N HIS A 479 5.19 21.32 -8.08
CA HIS A 479 5.48 20.72 -9.38
C HIS A 479 6.04 19.29 -9.17
N PRO A 480 5.50 18.25 -9.82
CA PRO A 480 5.98 16.89 -9.67
C PRO A 480 7.30 16.71 -10.46
N LEU A 481 8.41 17.22 -9.92
CA LEU A 481 9.75 17.15 -10.53
C LEU A 481 10.32 15.71 -10.62
N MET A 482 9.56 14.71 -10.19
CA MET A 482 9.87 13.29 -10.35
C MET A 482 9.93 12.85 -11.83
N PHE A 483 9.29 13.57 -12.74
CA PHE A 483 9.24 13.21 -14.16
C PHE A 483 9.89 14.31 -15.00
N GLN A 484 10.52 13.92 -16.11
CA GLN A 484 11.04 14.87 -17.09
C GLN A 484 9.94 15.73 -17.73
N ASP A 485 10.26 16.99 -18.03
CA ASP A 485 9.37 17.91 -18.73
C ASP A 485 8.94 17.34 -20.09
N GLY A 486 7.67 17.57 -20.46
CA GLY A 486 7.07 17.08 -21.71
C GLY A 486 6.47 15.66 -21.66
N LYS A 487 6.74 14.85 -20.62
CA LYS A 487 6.08 13.54 -20.44
C LYS A 487 4.71 13.62 -19.77
N ILE A 488 4.44 14.68 -19.00
CA ILE A 488 3.21 14.84 -18.22
C ILE A 488 2.34 15.94 -18.82
N ARG A 489 1.07 15.63 -19.05
CA ARG A 489 0.07 16.63 -19.38
C ARG A 489 -0.35 17.41 -18.13
N GLN A 490 -0.06 18.70 -18.11
CA GLN A 490 -0.56 19.61 -17.08
C GLN A 490 -2.05 19.87 -17.33
N LEU A 491 -2.91 19.53 -16.36
CA LEU A 491 -4.36 19.71 -16.48
C LEU A 491 -4.82 21.12 -16.07
N VAL A 492 -3.92 21.87 -15.44
CA VAL A 492 -4.10 23.26 -15.02
C VAL A 492 -3.13 24.10 -15.83
N ARG A 493 -3.65 25.07 -16.60
CA ARG A 493 -2.85 25.92 -17.49
C ARG A 493 -2.17 27.04 -16.71
N ASP A 494 -2.94 27.74 -15.89
CA ASP A 494 -2.46 28.88 -15.09
C ASP A 494 -2.49 28.56 -13.60
N ARG A 495 -1.51 27.76 -13.16
CA ARG A 495 -1.33 27.45 -11.74
C ARG A 495 -1.04 28.71 -10.92
N GLU A 496 -0.29 29.67 -11.46
CA GLU A 496 0.09 30.89 -10.74
C GLU A 496 -1.13 31.66 -10.26
N ARG A 497 -2.15 31.79 -11.11
CA ARG A 497 -3.43 32.40 -10.75
C ARG A 497 -4.05 31.76 -9.52
N TYR A 498 -4.09 30.42 -9.46
CA TYR A 498 -4.64 29.73 -8.31
C TYR A 498 -3.80 29.98 -7.07
N PHE A 499 -2.48 29.81 -7.10
CA PHE A 499 -1.63 30.05 -5.93
C PHE A 499 -1.70 31.51 -5.44
N LYS A 500 -1.72 32.49 -6.35
CA LYS A 500 -1.85 33.92 -6.00
C LYS A 500 -3.21 34.28 -5.40
N SER A 501 -4.25 33.50 -5.68
CA SER A 501 -5.57 33.69 -5.10
C SER A 501 -5.65 33.26 -3.63
N PHE A 502 -4.66 32.52 -3.11
CA PHE A 502 -4.54 32.17 -1.70
C PHE A 502 -3.45 33.03 -1.06
N ASP A 503 -3.87 34.06 -0.33
CA ASP A 503 -3.00 34.94 0.46
C ASP A 503 -3.48 34.97 1.92
N ARG A 504 -3.58 33.78 2.53
CA ARG A 504 -4.25 33.56 3.83
C ARG A 504 -3.33 33.76 5.02
N VAL A 505 -2.03 33.59 4.80
CA VAL A 505 -1.02 33.58 5.87
C VAL A 505 0.19 34.44 5.51
N ASP A 506 0.79 35.03 6.53
CA ASP A 506 2.13 35.61 6.46
C ASP A 506 3.12 34.64 7.14
N PHE A 507 4.24 34.38 6.47
CA PHE A 507 5.37 33.61 6.98
C PHE A 507 6.38 34.52 7.65
N PHE A 508 6.87 34.11 8.81
CA PHE A 508 7.92 34.77 9.58
C PHE A 508 9.03 33.76 9.83
N PHE A 509 10.24 34.09 9.37
CA PHE A 509 11.43 33.26 9.52
C PHE A 509 12.39 33.95 10.49
N ASP A 510 12.76 33.27 11.57
CA ASP A 510 13.67 33.84 12.56
C ASP A 510 15.13 33.75 12.09
N LEU A 511 15.49 34.71 11.21
CA LEU A 511 16.82 34.84 10.63
C LEU A 511 17.62 35.95 11.34
N ASP A 512 18.93 35.76 11.48
CA ASP A 512 19.89 36.78 11.88
C ASP A 512 20.16 37.81 10.75
N ASN A 513 21.13 38.70 10.95
CA ASN A 513 21.46 39.75 9.98
C ASN A 513 22.16 39.19 8.72
N ASP A 514 22.74 38.00 8.82
CA ASP A 514 23.43 37.30 7.72
C ASP A 514 22.48 36.35 6.97
N GLY A 515 21.18 36.32 7.34
CA GLY A 515 20.19 35.46 6.71
C GLY A 515 20.32 33.98 7.11
N CYS A 516 20.94 33.69 8.25
CA CYS A 516 20.99 32.37 8.86
C CYS A 516 19.90 32.22 9.93
N PHE A 517 19.33 31.03 10.07
CA PHE A 517 18.35 30.78 11.13
C PHE A 517 19.00 30.92 12.51
N LYS A 518 18.40 31.73 13.38
CA LYS A 518 18.78 31.80 14.79
C LYS A 518 18.42 30.50 15.49
N GLU A 519 19.32 30.05 16.34
CA GLU A 519 19.09 28.90 17.21
C GLU A 519 18.51 29.42 18.53
N ILE A 520 17.30 28.98 18.87
CA ILE A 520 16.62 29.33 20.11
C ILE A 520 16.80 28.16 21.09
N ASP A 521 17.32 28.45 22.27
CA ASP A 521 17.34 27.48 23.36
C ASP A 521 15.90 27.12 23.77
N PHE A 522 15.65 25.83 23.97
CA PHE A 522 14.29 25.35 24.20
C PHE A 522 13.68 25.86 25.52
N GLU A 523 14.49 26.15 26.55
CA GLU A 523 13.99 26.76 27.79
C GLU A 523 13.47 28.18 27.52
N SER A 524 14.25 29.00 26.83
CA SER A 524 13.84 30.35 26.45
C SER A 524 12.61 30.36 25.53
N PHE A 525 12.50 29.38 24.63
CA PHE A 525 11.32 29.25 23.75
C PHE A 525 10.04 28.96 24.54
N LYS A 526 10.10 28.12 25.60
CA LYS A 526 8.93 27.82 26.44
C LYS A 526 8.37 29.09 27.09
N ASP A 527 9.25 29.93 27.64
CA ASP A 527 8.87 31.21 28.23
C ASP A 527 8.28 32.16 27.17
N GLN A 528 8.91 32.27 26.00
CA GLN A 528 8.44 33.11 24.90
C GLN A 528 7.04 32.71 24.43
N ILE A 529 6.81 31.41 24.20
CA ILE A 529 5.50 30.90 23.75
C ILE A 529 4.43 31.11 24.82
N TYR A 530 4.77 30.93 26.08
CA TYR A 530 3.84 31.19 27.17
C TYR A 530 3.35 32.64 27.18
N LEU A 531 4.28 33.61 27.09
CA LEU A 531 3.95 35.04 27.02
C LEU A 531 3.07 35.36 25.80
N GLU A 532 3.43 34.83 24.63
CA GLU A 532 2.64 34.97 23.40
C GLU A 532 1.20 34.47 23.56
N ILE A 533 1.03 33.31 24.21
CA ILE A 533 -0.28 32.71 24.47
C ILE A 533 -1.08 33.52 25.51
N THR A 534 -0.44 34.10 26.53
CA THR A 534 -1.15 34.86 27.56
C THR A 534 -1.52 36.28 27.12
N GLU A 535 -0.71 36.91 26.26
CA GLU A 535 -0.98 38.24 25.69
C GLU A 535 -2.09 38.21 24.63
N LYS A 536 -2.13 37.17 23.78
CA LYS A 536 -3.05 37.07 22.64
C LYS A 536 -4.21 36.09 22.92
N LYS A 537 -5.08 36.45 23.86
CA LYS A 537 -6.20 35.62 24.34
C LYS A 537 -7.35 35.41 23.35
N ASP A 538 -7.35 36.11 22.23
CA ASP A 538 -8.36 36.02 21.17
C ASP A 538 -8.00 35.01 20.07
N LEU A 539 -6.80 34.43 20.12
CA LEU A 539 -6.26 33.63 19.01
C LEU A 539 -6.02 32.17 19.35
N ASP A 540 -6.33 31.29 18.41
CA ASP A 540 -5.98 29.88 18.47
C ASP A 540 -4.51 29.67 18.06
N PHE A 541 -3.80 28.85 18.83
CA PHE A 541 -2.38 28.56 18.64
C PHE A 541 -2.15 27.08 18.34
N MET A 542 -1.21 26.81 17.43
CA MET A 542 -0.67 25.48 17.21
C MET A 542 0.86 25.53 17.21
N ILE A 543 1.48 24.73 18.07
CA ILE A 543 2.93 24.62 18.19
C ILE A 543 3.33 23.22 17.76
N ILE A 544 4.00 23.14 16.61
CA ILE A 544 4.40 21.91 15.95
C ILE A 544 5.89 21.68 16.18
N LEU A 545 6.20 20.64 16.94
CA LEU A 545 7.55 20.28 17.34
C LEU A 545 8.02 19.01 16.65
N ASN A 546 9.33 18.90 16.44
CA ASN A 546 9.89 17.76 15.69
C ASN A 546 9.95 16.46 16.49
N THR A 547 10.05 16.53 17.82
CA THR A 547 10.20 15.34 18.67
C THR A 547 9.04 15.20 19.64
N ILE A 548 8.65 13.96 19.96
CA ILE A 548 7.61 13.68 20.97
C ILE A 548 8.03 14.24 22.33
N ASN A 549 9.32 14.14 22.68
CA ASN A 549 9.82 14.60 23.96
C ASN A 549 9.69 16.12 24.13
N SER A 550 10.11 16.92 23.14
CA SER A 550 9.90 18.38 23.17
C SER A 550 8.41 18.74 23.21
N CYS A 551 7.56 18.02 22.48
CA CYS A 551 6.10 18.18 22.55
C CYS A 551 5.54 17.98 23.96
N LYS A 552 5.98 16.94 24.67
CA LYS A 552 5.58 16.68 26.05
C LYS A 552 6.09 17.75 27.01
N GLU A 553 7.37 18.11 26.90
CA GLU A 553 7.99 19.09 27.79
C GLU A 553 7.35 20.48 27.67
N LEU A 554 7.08 20.96 26.45
CA LEU A 554 6.36 22.21 26.25
C LEU A 554 4.92 22.12 26.78
N TYR A 555 4.21 21.02 26.52
CA TYR A 555 2.85 20.85 27.02
C TYR A 555 2.78 20.87 28.55
N GLU A 556 3.64 20.11 29.24
CA GLU A 556 3.66 20.08 30.71
C GLU A 556 4.06 21.46 31.29
N TYR A 557 4.98 22.18 30.65
CA TYR A 557 5.34 23.54 31.03
C TYR A 557 4.15 24.49 30.92
N LEU A 558 3.48 24.53 29.75
CA LEU A 558 2.30 25.38 29.55
C LEU A 558 1.17 25.02 30.52
N LYS A 559 0.92 23.73 30.72
CA LYS A 559 -0.09 23.23 31.67
C LYS A 559 0.15 23.77 33.08
N SER A 560 1.40 23.70 33.55
CA SER A 560 1.78 24.11 34.90
C SER A 560 1.62 25.62 35.09
N ARG A 561 2.17 26.41 34.16
CA ARG A 561 2.13 27.87 34.22
C ARG A 561 0.69 28.41 34.08
N MET A 562 -0.09 27.86 33.16
CA MET A 562 -1.50 28.24 33.02
C MET A 562 -2.32 27.84 34.27
N ALA A 563 -2.07 26.68 34.87
CA ALA A 563 -2.75 26.30 36.11
C ALA A 563 -2.47 27.28 37.27
N GLU A 564 -1.22 27.75 37.39
CA GLU A 564 -0.82 28.80 38.33
C GLU A 564 -1.60 30.10 38.09
N ASP A 565 -1.64 30.59 36.84
CA ASP A 565 -2.35 31.82 36.47
C ASP A 565 -3.85 31.75 36.76
N TYR A 566 -4.47 30.58 36.57
CA TYR A 566 -5.89 30.36 36.88
C TYR A 566 -6.17 30.03 38.35
N GLY A 567 -5.14 29.86 39.18
CA GLY A 567 -5.28 29.44 40.59
C GLY A 567 -5.90 28.04 40.74
N LEU A 568 -5.69 27.15 39.77
CA LEU A 568 -6.31 25.83 39.70
C LEU A 568 -5.32 24.72 40.04
N SER A 569 -5.81 23.66 40.70
CA SER A 569 -5.03 22.43 40.87
C SER A 569 -4.92 21.67 39.55
N LEU A 570 -3.73 21.16 39.23
CA LEU A 570 -3.44 20.35 38.03
C LEU A 570 -4.35 19.13 37.85
N LYS A 571 -4.92 18.59 38.94
CA LYS A 571 -5.86 17.45 38.88
C LYS A 571 -7.27 17.86 38.49
N LYS A 572 -7.68 19.11 38.71
CA LYS A 572 -9.05 19.60 38.45
C LYS A 572 -9.23 20.13 37.02
N ILE A 573 -8.15 20.36 36.28
CA ILE A 573 -8.19 20.92 34.93
C ILE A 573 -8.25 19.86 33.83
N LEU A 574 -8.00 18.58 34.15
CA LEU A 574 -7.92 17.52 33.15
C LEU A 574 -9.27 16.82 33.02
N ASP A 575 -9.81 16.76 31.80
CA ASP A 575 -11.05 16.05 31.50
C ASP A 575 -10.83 14.56 31.17
N GLU A 576 -11.93 13.84 30.88
CA GLU A 576 -11.92 12.41 30.55
C GLU A 576 -11.22 12.07 29.23
N ASP A 577 -11.03 13.04 28.33
CA ASP A 577 -10.32 12.88 27.05
C ASP A 577 -8.83 13.25 27.17
N GLY A 578 -8.40 13.63 28.37
CA GLY A 578 -7.05 14.08 28.67
C GLY A 578 -6.74 15.46 28.10
N ILE A 579 -7.75 16.33 27.98
CA ILE A 579 -7.60 17.73 27.59
C ILE A 579 -7.61 18.59 28.85
N CYS A 580 -6.71 19.58 28.89
CA CYS A 580 -6.75 20.59 29.94
C CYS A 580 -7.79 21.65 29.59
N ASP A 581 -8.93 21.62 30.29
CA ASP A 581 -10.05 22.53 30.09
C ASP A 581 -9.99 23.69 31.10
N PHE A 582 -9.52 24.84 30.62
CA PHE A 582 -9.57 26.10 31.36
C PHE A 582 -10.88 26.85 31.04
N LYS A 583 -11.18 27.91 31.81
CA LYS A 583 -12.45 28.64 31.71
C LYS A 583 -12.79 29.04 30.26
N ASP A 584 -11.82 29.57 29.52
CA ASP A 584 -11.96 30.08 28.15
C ASP A 584 -11.06 29.37 27.12
N THR A 585 -10.15 28.50 27.56
CA THR A 585 -9.06 27.95 26.74
C THR A 585 -8.92 26.45 26.95
N LEU A 586 -8.75 25.71 25.84
CA LEU A 586 -8.39 24.30 25.83
C LEU A 586 -6.90 24.16 25.51
N LEU A 587 -6.15 23.50 26.39
CA LEU A 587 -4.76 23.11 26.13
C LEU A 587 -4.73 21.62 25.78
N ILE A 588 -4.21 21.30 24.58
CA ILE A 588 -4.35 19.98 23.96
C ILE A 588 -2.98 19.48 23.49
N ASN A 589 -2.58 18.30 23.96
CA ASN A 589 -1.46 17.55 23.39
C ASN A 589 -1.97 16.63 22.27
N LEU A 590 -1.41 16.74 21.08
CA LEU A 590 -1.74 15.88 19.95
C LEU A 590 -0.48 15.21 19.37
N SER A 591 -0.03 14.13 20.00
CA SER A 591 1.13 13.36 19.52
C SER A 591 0.79 11.91 19.23
N THR A 592 1.71 11.21 18.55
CA THR A 592 1.59 9.75 18.31
C THR A 592 1.71 8.92 19.58
N ASN A 593 2.07 9.54 20.70
CA ASN A 593 2.21 8.93 22.01
C ASN A 593 0.90 8.84 22.79
N ILE A 594 -0.14 9.56 22.34
CA ILE A 594 -1.52 9.42 22.81
C ILE A 594 -2.16 8.21 22.12
N LEU A 595 -2.92 7.38 22.83
CA LEU A 595 -3.62 6.24 22.25
C LEU A 595 -4.50 6.68 21.05
N PRO A 596 -4.60 5.90 19.96
CA PRO A 596 -5.40 6.25 18.80
C PRO A 596 -6.87 6.60 19.15
N SER A 597 -7.50 5.86 20.06
CA SER A 597 -8.86 6.12 20.53
C SER A 597 -9.01 7.53 21.13
N PHE A 598 -8.14 7.93 22.06
CA PHE A 598 -8.14 9.26 22.68
C PHE A 598 -7.76 10.37 21.69
N ARG A 599 -6.82 10.10 20.78
CA ARG A 599 -6.42 11.06 19.75
C ARG A 599 -7.59 11.48 18.86
N LEU A 600 -8.44 10.52 18.47
CA LEU A 600 -9.64 10.81 17.68
C LEU A 600 -10.65 11.68 18.44
N LYS A 601 -10.87 11.40 19.74
CA LYS A 601 -11.74 12.22 20.59
C LYS A 601 -11.23 13.66 20.69
N ARG A 602 -9.92 13.87 20.88
CA ARG A 602 -9.30 15.21 20.90
C ARG A 602 -9.52 15.99 19.61
N ILE A 603 -9.30 15.35 18.47
CA ILE A 603 -9.52 15.97 17.15
C ILE A 603 -10.99 16.38 17.00
N HIS A 604 -11.93 15.55 17.45
CA HIS A 604 -13.35 15.87 17.43
C HIS A 604 -13.70 17.03 18.34
N ARG A 605 -13.09 17.10 19.54
CA ARG A 605 -13.27 18.21 20.49
C ARG A 605 -12.76 19.53 19.91
N ILE A 606 -11.59 19.54 19.28
CA ILE A 606 -11.02 20.73 18.61
C ILE A 606 -12.00 21.32 17.60
N LYS A 607 -12.73 20.48 16.85
CA LYS A 607 -13.70 20.93 15.83
C LYS A 607 -15.01 21.45 16.40
N LYS A 608 -15.48 20.88 17.51
CA LYS A 608 -16.82 21.15 18.06
C LYS A 608 -16.82 22.30 19.08
N ASP A 609 -15.73 22.45 19.83
CA ASP A 609 -15.68 23.42 20.91
C ASP A 609 -15.44 24.84 20.37
N LYS A 610 -16.07 25.82 21.01
CA LYS A 610 -15.93 27.25 20.67
C LYS A 610 -14.86 27.95 21.51
N LYS A 611 -14.41 27.36 22.62
CA LYS A 611 -13.31 27.89 23.44
C LYS A 611 -12.05 28.07 22.60
N ARG A 612 -11.15 28.94 23.04
CA ARG A 612 -9.83 29.10 22.44
C ARG A 612 -9.05 27.79 22.51
N LYS A 613 -8.23 27.48 21.51
CA LYS A 613 -7.42 26.25 21.44
C LYS A 613 -5.94 26.59 21.44
N VAL A 614 -5.20 25.94 22.32
CA VAL A 614 -3.74 25.90 22.33
C VAL A 614 -3.33 24.45 22.11
N ILE A 615 -2.81 24.15 20.92
CA ILE A 615 -2.51 22.79 20.50
C ILE A 615 -0.99 22.62 20.44
N VAL A 616 -0.45 21.72 21.26
CA VAL A 616 0.94 21.30 21.18
C VAL A 616 0.99 19.93 20.49
N THR A 617 1.69 19.82 19.38
CA THR A 617 1.62 18.65 18.50
C THR A 617 2.98 18.31 17.90
N THR A 618 3.10 17.09 17.40
CA THR A 618 4.17 16.70 16.47
C THR A 618 3.72 16.83 15.01
N GLN A 619 4.43 16.21 14.07
CA GLN A 619 4.11 16.20 12.63
C GLN A 619 2.75 15.55 12.28
N LEU A 620 2.02 15.03 13.27
CA LEU A 620 0.73 14.35 13.06
C LEU A 620 -0.33 15.25 12.38
N VAL A 621 -0.28 16.56 12.61
CA VAL A 621 -1.22 17.53 12.00
C VAL A 621 -0.88 17.91 10.56
N GLU A 622 0.33 17.62 10.09
CA GLU A 622 0.77 17.96 8.72
C GLU A 622 -0.08 17.17 7.70
N ALA A 623 -0.43 15.92 8.05
CA ALA A 623 -1.19 15.02 7.21
C ALA A 623 -2.58 14.70 7.77
N GLY A 624 -3.62 15.11 7.05
CA GLY A 624 -4.98 14.53 7.19
C GLY A 624 -5.78 14.90 8.43
N VAL A 625 -5.28 15.83 9.26
CA VAL A 625 -6.07 16.36 10.37
C VAL A 625 -6.67 17.70 9.97
N ASP A 626 -8.00 17.78 10.08
CA ASP A 626 -8.78 18.93 9.66
C ASP A 626 -8.92 19.94 10.80
N ILE A 627 -7.82 20.63 11.10
CA ILE A 627 -7.72 21.70 12.11
C ILE A 627 -7.38 23.01 11.40
N SER A 628 -7.94 24.12 11.90
CA SER A 628 -7.62 25.50 11.50
C SER A 628 -7.34 26.32 12.75
N VAL A 629 -6.25 27.09 12.77
CA VAL A 629 -5.87 28.01 13.87
C VAL A 629 -5.36 29.35 13.31
N ASP A 630 -5.21 30.36 14.16
CA ASP A 630 -4.75 31.69 13.77
C ASP A 630 -3.22 31.81 13.72
N VAL A 631 -2.52 31.13 14.63
CA VAL A 631 -1.07 31.22 14.77
C VAL A 631 -0.45 29.82 14.81
N VAL A 632 0.55 29.59 13.95
CA VAL A 632 1.34 28.36 13.92
C VAL A 632 2.79 28.69 14.23
N TYR A 633 3.36 28.03 15.24
CA TYR A 633 4.80 27.94 15.44
C TYR A 633 5.27 26.57 14.97
N ARG A 634 6.25 26.54 14.06
CA ARG A 634 6.82 25.33 13.49
C ARG A 634 8.32 25.30 13.74
N ASP A 635 8.79 24.29 14.46
CA ASP A 635 10.23 23.99 14.51
C ASP A 635 10.74 23.66 13.10
N LEU A 636 11.98 24.00 12.76
CA LEU A 636 12.50 23.90 11.40
C LEU A 636 12.34 22.48 10.86
N ALA A 637 11.83 22.36 9.64
CA ALA A 637 11.55 21.09 8.98
C ALA A 637 11.79 21.24 7.46
N PRO A 638 11.75 20.15 6.68
CA PRO A 638 11.71 20.24 5.23
C PRO A 638 10.62 21.21 4.74
N LEU A 639 10.88 21.90 3.62
CA LEU A 639 10.00 22.98 3.15
C LEU A 639 8.55 22.52 2.93
N ASP A 640 8.34 21.30 2.45
CA ASP A 640 7.01 20.73 2.23
C ASP A 640 6.24 20.51 3.54
N CYS A 641 6.90 20.06 4.61
CA CYS A 641 6.31 20.01 5.96
C CYS A 641 5.91 21.41 6.46
N ILE A 642 6.73 22.45 6.21
CA ILE A 642 6.43 23.85 6.58
C ILE A 642 5.18 24.34 5.84
N ILE A 643 5.09 24.11 4.53
CA ILE A 643 3.95 24.52 3.71
C ILE A 643 2.68 23.74 4.09
N GLN A 644 2.79 22.44 4.40
CA GLN A 644 1.66 21.63 4.89
C GLN A 644 1.14 22.13 6.24
N SER A 645 2.05 22.50 7.15
CA SER A 645 1.72 23.12 8.44
C SER A 645 1.00 24.45 8.25
N ALA A 646 1.48 25.29 7.34
CA ALA A 646 0.86 26.57 7.00
C ALA A 646 -0.57 26.41 6.44
N GLY A 647 -0.85 25.31 5.73
CA GLY A 647 -2.20 24.96 5.26
C GLY A 647 -3.21 24.67 6.38
N ARG A 648 -2.76 24.57 7.65
CA ARG A 648 -3.60 24.46 8.85
C ARG A 648 -3.79 25.81 9.57
N CYS A 649 -3.21 26.88 9.04
CA CYS A 649 -3.37 28.23 9.55
C CYS A 649 -4.35 29.01 8.67
N ASN A 650 -5.36 29.64 9.28
CA ASN A 650 -6.44 30.38 8.60
C ASN A 650 -7.02 29.64 7.36
N ARG A 651 -7.41 28.37 7.54
CA ARG A 651 -7.78 27.49 6.42
C ARG A 651 -9.02 27.98 5.66
N ASN A 652 -9.91 28.68 6.34
CA ASN A 652 -11.17 29.20 5.79
C ASN A 652 -11.05 30.59 5.15
N SER A 653 -9.85 31.21 5.16
CA SER A 653 -9.63 32.57 4.65
C SER A 653 -10.54 33.59 5.32
N GLU A 654 -10.47 33.63 6.65
CA GLU A 654 -11.15 34.63 7.47
C GLU A 654 -10.52 36.01 7.25
N GLU A 655 -11.21 37.09 7.66
CA GLU A 655 -10.84 38.48 7.33
C GLU A 655 -9.41 38.85 7.75
N ARG A 656 -8.86 38.18 8.78
CA ARG A 656 -7.49 38.35 9.27
C ARG A 656 -6.56 37.28 8.70
N LYS A 657 -5.37 37.67 8.22
CA LYS A 657 -4.32 36.70 7.86
C LYS A 657 -3.80 35.94 9.07
N GLY A 658 -3.64 34.63 8.89
CA GLY A 658 -2.94 33.77 9.85
C GLY A 658 -1.43 34.05 9.86
N ARG A 659 -0.74 33.60 10.91
CA ARG A 659 0.70 33.82 11.09
C ARG A 659 1.43 32.51 11.27
N VAL A 660 2.45 32.29 10.46
CA VAL A 660 3.29 31.08 10.53
C VAL A 660 4.72 31.48 10.88
N TYR A 661 5.15 31.10 12.07
CA TYR A 661 6.51 31.32 12.57
C TYR A 661 7.34 30.05 12.39
N VAL A 662 8.46 30.15 11.68
CA VAL A 662 9.43 29.06 11.54
C VAL A 662 10.67 29.39 12.37
N VAL A 663 10.95 28.54 13.35
CA VAL A 663 12.03 28.72 14.34
C VAL A 663 12.96 27.52 14.33
N THR A 664 14.23 27.70 14.68
CA THR A 664 15.15 26.56 14.86
C THR A 664 15.36 26.31 16.35
N LEU A 665 14.79 25.22 16.86
CA LEU A 665 14.89 24.86 18.27
C LEU A 665 16.02 23.86 18.51
N ARG A 666 16.69 23.98 19.66
CA ARG A 666 17.74 23.07 20.09
C ARG A 666 17.62 22.71 21.56
N ASP A 667 18.06 21.51 21.89
CA ASP A 667 18.39 21.14 23.26
C ASP A 667 19.86 21.49 23.56
N LYS A 668 20.35 21.05 24.72
CA LYS A 668 21.75 21.23 25.16
C LYS A 668 22.76 20.53 24.24
N HIS A 669 22.34 19.57 23.43
CA HIS A 669 23.20 18.72 22.60
C HIS A 669 23.15 19.11 21.11
N LYS A 670 21.96 19.19 20.50
CA LYS A 670 21.77 19.49 19.08
C LYS A 670 20.37 20.00 18.75
N LYS A 671 20.21 20.44 17.50
CA LYS A 671 18.96 20.95 16.92
C LYS A 671 17.92 19.84 16.81
N PHE A 672 16.67 20.09 17.18
CA PHE A 672 15.64 19.04 17.18
C PHE A 672 15.37 18.45 15.80
N HIS A 673 15.43 19.26 14.74
CA HIS A 673 15.25 18.79 13.36
C HIS A 673 16.26 17.70 12.95
N SER A 674 17.47 17.71 13.52
CA SER A 674 18.55 16.76 13.20
C SER A 674 18.31 15.33 13.69
N TYR A 675 17.37 15.14 14.63
CA TYR A 675 16.98 13.80 15.08
C TYR A 675 16.06 13.09 14.08
N ILE A 676 15.35 13.84 13.24
CA ILE A 676 14.24 13.33 12.43
C ILE A 676 14.60 13.35 10.96
N TYR A 677 14.97 14.51 10.42
CA TYR A 677 15.08 14.73 8.99
C TYR A 677 16.48 14.53 8.45
N ASP A 678 16.54 14.27 7.15
CA ASP A 678 17.79 14.26 6.39
C ASP A 678 18.42 15.67 6.39
N PRO A 679 19.69 15.82 6.82
CA PRO A 679 20.41 17.09 6.76
C PRO A 679 20.34 17.75 5.39
N PHE A 680 20.41 16.97 4.30
CA PHE A 680 20.33 17.49 2.93
C PHE A 680 19.03 18.27 2.68
N LEU A 681 17.88 17.75 3.11
CA LEU A 681 16.59 18.40 2.93
C LEU A 681 16.47 19.69 3.75
N ILE A 682 17.09 19.72 4.93
CA ILE A 682 17.12 20.91 5.79
C ILE A 682 18.01 21.99 5.19
N ASP A 683 19.18 21.63 4.66
CA ASP A 683 20.11 22.58 4.06
C ASP A 683 19.49 23.25 2.82
N VAL A 684 18.84 22.45 1.95
CA VAL A 684 18.08 22.99 0.81
C VAL A 684 16.93 23.89 1.28
N THR A 685 16.24 23.54 2.38
CA THR A 685 15.16 24.38 2.94
C THR A 685 15.69 25.73 3.41
N LYS A 686 16.83 25.74 4.11
CA LYS A 686 17.46 26.98 4.59
C LYS A 686 17.91 27.87 3.43
N GLU A 687 18.53 27.28 2.41
CA GLU A 687 18.95 28.00 1.20
C GLU A 687 17.75 28.67 0.53
N VAL A 688 16.65 27.93 0.31
CA VAL A 688 15.44 28.48 -0.30
C VAL A 688 14.83 29.60 0.53
N ILE A 689 14.66 29.40 1.84
CA ILE A 689 14.03 30.42 2.70
C ILE A 689 14.86 31.71 2.76
N ARG A 690 16.19 31.61 2.74
CA ARG A 690 17.08 32.78 2.74
C ARG A 690 16.78 33.73 1.56
N GLU A 691 16.37 33.20 0.41
CA GLU A 691 16.01 34.00 -0.78
C GLU A 691 14.77 34.89 -0.55
N PHE A 692 13.93 34.60 0.46
CA PHE A 692 12.67 35.33 0.75
C PHE A 692 12.77 36.28 1.96
N GLY A 693 13.90 36.29 2.67
CA GLY A 693 14.10 37.16 3.84
C GLY A 693 13.29 36.74 5.08
N ARG A 694 13.10 37.68 6.02
CA ARG A 694 12.49 37.40 7.34
C ARG A 694 10.95 37.33 7.33
N LYS A 695 10.30 37.95 6.35
CA LYS A 695 8.84 37.99 6.25
C LYS A 695 8.41 37.91 4.79
N THR A 696 7.42 37.07 4.50
CA THR A 696 6.84 36.96 3.16
C THR A 696 5.37 36.52 3.22
N SER A 697 4.62 36.76 2.15
CA SER A 697 3.20 36.40 2.06
C SER A 697 3.03 35.03 1.39
N GLU A 698 1.90 34.34 1.64
CA GLU A 698 1.61 33.02 1.02
C GLU A 698 1.72 33.06 -0.51
N LYS A 699 1.14 34.08 -1.15
CA LYS A 699 1.11 34.23 -2.61
C LYS A 699 2.49 34.43 -3.24
N ASP A 700 3.43 35.01 -2.49
CA ASP A 700 4.78 35.31 -2.99
C ASP A 700 5.76 34.17 -2.70
N PHE A 701 5.51 33.40 -1.63
CA PHE A 701 6.41 32.37 -1.14
C PHE A 701 6.10 30.98 -1.68
N VAL A 702 4.89 30.46 -1.48
CA VAL A 702 4.62 29.01 -1.54
C VAL A 702 5.01 28.40 -2.88
N LEU A 703 4.54 28.98 -3.99
CA LEU A 703 4.80 28.43 -5.32
C LEU A 703 6.28 28.54 -5.71
N LYS A 704 6.89 29.72 -5.51
CA LYS A 704 8.28 30.00 -5.89
C LYS A 704 9.26 29.18 -5.05
N ALA A 705 9.10 29.19 -3.73
CA ALA A 705 9.94 28.45 -2.81
C ALA A 705 9.88 26.94 -3.10
N THR A 706 8.68 26.41 -3.31
CA THR A 706 8.46 25.02 -3.67
C THR A 706 9.18 24.62 -4.97
N MET A 707 9.03 25.42 -6.03
CA MET A 707 9.68 25.15 -7.31
C MET A 707 11.21 25.14 -7.16
N ARG A 708 11.76 26.13 -6.44
CA ARG A 708 13.19 26.23 -6.15
C ARG A 708 13.69 25.03 -5.34
N TYR A 709 12.97 24.68 -4.28
CA TYR A 709 13.31 23.58 -3.36
C TYR A 709 13.44 22.24 -4.07
N TYR A 710 12.44 21.86 -4.85
CA TYR A 710 12.49 20.58 -5.55
C TYR A 710 13.50 20.60 -6.72
N SER A 711 13.76 21.75 -7.35
CA SER A 711 14.81 21.87 -8.37
C SER A 711 16.18 21.52 -7.77
N LEU A 712 16.48 22.12 -6.62
CA LEU A 712 17.72 21.86 -5.88
C LEU A 712 17.82 20.40 -5.43
N ILE A 713 16.72 19.79 -4.97
CA ILE A 713 16.68 18.36 -4.63
C ILE A 713 16.96 17.49 -5.86
N ARG A 714 16.41 17.84 -7.01
CA ARG A 714 16.63 17.07 -8.24
C ARG A 714 18.07 17.21 -8.75
N GLU A 715 18.64 18.41 -8.68
CA GLU A 715 20.00 18.72 -9.13
C GLU A 715 21.06 18.07 -8.22
N ARG A 716 20.85 18.07 -6.90
CA ARG A 716 21.85 17.65 -5.90
C ARG A 716 21.54 16.29 -5.25
N GLY A 717 20.34 15.77 -5.46
CA GLY A 717 19.85 14.56 -4.80
C GLY A 717 20.59 13.30 -5.22
N ARG A 718 20.80 12.40 -4.26
CA ARG A 718 21.43 11.11 -4.52
C ARG A 718 20.43 10.16 -5.16
N VAL A 719 20.85 9.54 -6.26
CA VAL A 719 20.06 8.52 -6.99
C VAL A 719 20.67 7.11 -6.87
N SER A 720 21.68 6.93 -6.01
CA SER A 720 22.38 5.67 -5.77
C SER A 720 21.44 4.54 -5.39
N GLU A 721 20.49 4.81 -4.49
CA GLU A 721 19.52 3.84 -3.97
C GLU A 721 18.57 3.40 -5.08
N SER A 722 18.02 4.34 -5.85
CA SER A 722 17.21 4.02 -7.03
C SER A 722 17.99 3.17 -8.03
N ARG A 723 19.25 3.52 -8.33
CA ARG A 723 20.10 2.77 -9.27
C ARG A 723 20.38 1.36 -8.78
N LYS A 724 20.70 1.18 -7.48
CA LYS A 724 20.93 -0.13 -6.86
C LYS A 724 19.70 -1.04 -7.01
N ILE A 725 18.52 -0.52 -6.66
CA ILE A 725 17.27 -1.30 -6.74
C ILE A 725 16.89 -1.59 -8.20
N LEU A 726 17.02 -0.60 -9.10
CA LEU A 726 16.77 -0.79 -10.53
C LEU A 726 17.72 -1.84 -11.15
N GLU A 727 18.98 -1.85 -10.73
CA GLU A 727 19.95 -2.86 -11.15
C GLU A 727 19.54 -4.26 -10.66
N ASN A 728 19.09 -4.37 -9.40
CA ASN A 728 18.56 -5.63 -8.86
C ASN A 728 17.30 -6.09 -9.61
N ILE A 729 16.37 -5.18 -9.92
CA ILE A 729 15.19 -5.45 -10.75
C ILE A 729 15.62 -5.98 -12.12
N LYS A 730 16.50 -5.26 -12.82
CA LYS A 730 16.98 -5.62 -14.16
C LYS A 730 17.72 -6.96 -14.18
N LYS A 731 18.45 -7.29 -13.12
CA LYS A 731 19.18 -8.56 -12.97
C LYS A 731 18.33 -9.70 -12.40
N LEU A 732 17.07 -9.45 -12.03
CA LEU A 732 16.19 -10.42 -11.38
C LEU A 732 16.71 -10.92 -10.00
N ASN A 733 17.36 -10.01 -9.25
CA ASN A 733 17.80 -10.23 -7.88
C ASN A 733 16.64 -9.98 -6.89
N PHE A 734 15.59 -10.81 -6.96
CA PHE A 734 14.35 -10.61 -6.20
C PHE A 734 14.55 -10.50 -4.68
N ALA A 735 15.46 -11.27 -4.08
CA ALA A 735 15.69 -11.20 -2.64
C ALA A 735 16.24 -9.83 -2.20
N GLU A 736 17.12 -9.24 -3.01
CA GLU A 736 17.69 -7.90 -2.76
C GLU A 736 16.65 -6.78 -2.95
N ILE A 737 15.58 -7.02 -3.71
CA ILE A 737 14.49 -6.04 -3.89
C ILE A 737 13.73 -5.84 -2.56
N SER A 738 13.82 -6.78 -1.61
CA SER A 738 13.23 -6.62 -0.29
C SER A 738 13.83 -5.46 0.52
N GLU A 739 14.99 -4.93 0.12
CA GLU A 739 15.57 -3.69 0.66
C GLU A 739 14.73 -2.44 0.33
N PHE A 740 13.88 -2.50 -0.70
CA PHE A 740 12.97 -1.38 -1.00
C PHE A 740 12.03 -1.18 0.17
N ASN A 741 12.19 -0.04 0.85
CA ASN A 741 11.34 0.35 1.94
C ASN A 741 10.97 1.82 1.82
N LEU A 742 9.71 2.09 1.48
CA LEU A 742 9.24 3.46 1.29
C LEU A 742 9.25 4.27 2.60
N ILE A 743 9.08 3.60 3.75
CA ILE A 743 9.11 4.22 5.08
C ILE A 743 10.25 3.62 5.88
N GLU A 744 11.34 4.36 6.03
CA GLU A 744 12.48 3.90 6.83
C GLU A 744 12.16 3.90 8.32
N GLU A 745 12.10 2.72 8.92
CA GLU A 745 12.14 2.56 10.36
C GLU A 745 13.61 2.62 10.81
N LYS A 746 14.06 3.80 11.24
CA LYS A 746 15.44 4.00 11.73
C LYS A 746 15.76 3.16 12.99
N LEU A 747 14.74 2.76 13.73
CA LEU A 747 14.83 1.97 14.96
C LEU A 747 13.69 0.95 14.98
N PRO A 748 13.91 -0.28 15.48
CA PRO A 748 12.82 -1.25 15.67
C PRO A 748 11.74 -0.67 16.58
N THR A 749 10.50 -1.16 16.46
CA THR A 749 9.38 -0.72 17.30
C THR A 749 8.81 -1.87 18.12
N ILE A 750 8.45 -1.57 19.37
CA ILE A 750 7.66 -2.46 20.24
C ILE A 750 6.22 -1.97 20.20
N SER A 751 5.29 -2.89 19.99
CA SER A 751 3.87 -2.59 20.16
C SER A 751 3.51 -2.76 21.63
N VAL A 752 2.89 -1.73 22.22
CA VAL A 752 2.44 -1.75 23.61
C VAL A 752 0.93 -1.52 23.65
N TYR A 753 0.20 -2.54 24.08
CA TYR A 753 -1.24 -2.46 24.35
C TYR A 753 -1.47 -1.88 25.75
N VAL A 754 -2.39 -0.93 25.91
CA VAL A 754 -2.66 -0.31 27.22
C VAL A 754 -4.09 -0.64 27.65
N GLU A 755 -4.25 -1.40 28.74
CA GLU A 755 -5.54 -1.60 29.40
C GLU A 755 -5.96 -0.31 30.12
N ILE A 756 -6.39 0.70 29.36
CA ILE A 756 -6.67 2.05 29.87
C ILE A 756 -8.06 2.17 30.51
N ASP A 757 -9.02 1.37 30.06
CA ASP A 757 -10.41 1.36 30.50
C ASP A 757 -10.97 -0.09 30.49
N GLY A 758 -12.22 -0.25 30.94
CA GLY A 758 -12.88 -1.56 30.99
C GLY A 758 -13.03 -2.23 29.61
N LYS A 759 -13.22 -1.44 28.54
CA LYS A 759 -13.32 -1.97 27.17
C LYS A 759 -11.96 -2.49 26.70
N ALA A 760 -10.88 -1.75 26.97
CA ALA A 760 -9.52 -2.17 26.66
C ALA A 760 -9.16 -3.46 27.41
N LYS A 761 -9.61 -3.61 28.66
CA LYS A 761 -9.43 -4.84 29.44
C LYS A 761 -10.17 -6.03 28.82
N GLU A 762 -11.44 -5.87 28.46
CA GLU A 762 -12.23 -6.92 27.79
C GLU A 762 -11.58 -7.37 26.47
N VAL A 763 -11.11 -6.42 25.66
CA VAL A 763 -10.39 -6.72 24.41
C VAL A 763 -9.10 -7.51 24.70
N CYS A 764 -8.33 -7.14 25.74
CA CYS A 764 -7.12 -7.86 26.13
C CYS A 764 -7.40 -9.29 26.61
N GLU A 765 -8.44 -9.48 27.42
CA GLU A 765 -8.89 -10.80 27.89
C GLU A 765 -9.29 -11.69 26.71
N ASN A 766 -10.03 -11.14 25.75
CA ASN A 766 -10.39 -11.86 24.51
C ASN A 766 -9.14 -12.25 23.69
N ILE A 767 -8.13 -11.38 23.56
CA ILE A 767 -6.85 -11.70 22.89
C ILE A 767 -6.17 -12.88 23.59
N LYS A 768 -6.03 -12.81 24.93
CA LYS A 768 -5.42 -13.88 25.74
C LYS A 768 -6.17 -15.19 25.57
N ARG A 769 -7.50 -15.16 25.61
CA ARG A 769 -8.37 -16.33 25.38
C ARG A 769 -8.12 -16.95 24.00
N ILE A 770 -8.14 -16.15 22.93
CA ILE A 770 -7.90 -16.62 21.55
C ILE A 770 -6.51 -17.26 21.42
N ILE A 771 -5.49 -16.69 22.05
CA ILE A 771 -4.12 -17.23 22.01
C ILE A 771 -4.03 -18.58 22.73
N LEU A 772 -4.81 -18.78 23.81
CA LEU A 772 -4.81 -20.03 24.57
C LEU A 772 -5.64 -21.12 23.89
N GLU A 773 -6.88 -20.79 23.48
CA GLU A 773 -7.87 -21.75 23.00
C GLU A 773 -7.65 -22.13 21.52
N GLU A 774 -7.22 -21.19 20.69
CA GLU A 774 -7.11 -21.41 19.25
C GLU A 774 -5.66 -21.64 18.83
N LYS A 775 -5.43 -22.42 17.77
CA LYS A 775 -4.10 -22.69 17.21
C LYS A 775 -4.06 -22.47 15.70
N GLY A 776 -2.85 -22.22 15.19
CA GLY A 776 -2.58 -22.12 13.76
C GLY A 776 -3.47 -21.09 13.06
N PHE A 777 -4.20 -21.57 12.04
CA PHE A 777 -5.02 -20.72 11.18
C PHE A 777 -6.18 -20.04 11.93
N LYS A 778 -6.90 -20.78 12.78
CA LYS A 778 -8.09 -20.29 13.50
C LYS A 778 -7.75 -19.17 14.48
N ARG A 779 -6.61 -19.26 15.18
CA ARG A 779 -6.10 -18.17 16.03
C ARG A 779 -5.90 -16.88 15.24
N ARG A 780 -5.25 -16.99 14.08
CA ARG A 780 -4.98 -15.85 13.20
C ARG A 780 -6.29 -15.23 12.70
N GLU A 781 -7.27 -16.05 12.38
CA GLU A 781 -8.60 -15.62 11.95
C GLU A 781 -9.31 -14.78 13.03
N GLU A 782 -9.40 -15.28 14.25
CA GLU A 782 -10.06 -14.58 15.37
C GLU A 782 -9.35 -13.28 15.75
N LEU A 783 -8.00 -13.26 15.78
CA LEU A 783 -7.25 -12.03 16.02
C LEU A 783 -7.44 -10.99 14.90
N LEU A 784 -7.62 -11.43 13.65
CA LEU A 784 -7.91 -10.52 12.54
C LEU A 784 -9.29 -9.87 12.65
N LYS A 785 -10.29 -10.55 13.22
CA LYS A 785 -11.62 -9.98 13.50
C LYS A 785 -11.57 -8.86 14.53
N MET A 786 -10.64 -8.94 15.49
CA MET A 786 -10.48 -7.95 16.56
C MET A 786 -9.48 -6.84 16.22
N ARG A 787 -8.91 -6.83 15.01
CA ARG A 787 -7.75 -6.01 14.66
C ARG A 787 -7.93 -4.51 14.94
N LYS A 788 -9.09 -3.94 14.61
CA LYS A 788 -9.38 -2.52 14.87
C LYS A 788 -9.40 -2.22 16.36
N SER A 789 -10.13 -3.00 17.16
CA SER A 789 -10.19 -2.84 18.61
C SER A 789 -8.81 -2.98 19.26
N ILE A 790 -7.97 -3.89 18.76
CA ILE A 790 -6.58 -4.03 19.22
C ILE A 790 -5.79 -2.73 18.93
N ASN A 791 -5.87 -2.22 17.71
CA ASN A 791 -5.14 -1.02 17.29
C ASN A 791 -5.59 0.25 18.03
N GLU A 792 -6.85 0.36 18.41
CA GLU A 792 -7.39 1.52 19.15
C GLU A 792 -6.68 1.77 20.49
N TYR A 793 -6.15 0.71 21.10
CA TYR A 793 -5.47 0.72 22.40
C TYR A 793 -3.99 0.33 22.32
N THR A 794 -3.40 0.30 21.11
CA THR A 794 -1.99 -0.02 20.92
C THR A 794 -1.18 1.20 20.48
N ILE A 795 0.00 1.38 21.07
CA ILE A 795 0.99 2.39 20.66
C ILE A 795 2.27 1.68 20.20
N SER A 796 2.87 2.18 19.12
CA SER A 796 4.19 1.73 18.67
C SER A 796 5.27 2.61 19.29
N VAL A 797 6.11 2.02 20.12
CA VAL A 797 7.22 2.70 20.82
C VAL A 797 8.54 2.33 20.15
N ARG A 798 9.37 3.31 19.81
CA ARG A 798 10.68 3.06 19.18
C ARG A 798 11.68 2.55 20.23
N TYR A 799 12.47 1.55 19.85
CA TYR A 799 13.62 1.11 20.64
C TYR A 799 14.53 2.30 20.96
N SER A 800 14.81 2.51 22.24
CA SER A 800 15.72 3.53 22.77
C SER A 800 16.54 2.95 23.93
N ARG A 801 17.38 3.75 24.59
CA ARG A 801 18.09 3.29 25.81
C ARG A 801 17.17 2.81 26.93
N LYS A 802 15.88 3.19 26.91
CA LYS A 802 14.86 2.78 27.91
C LYS A 802 14.11 1.50 27.53
N THR A 803 14.58 0.75 26.53
CA THR A 803 13.83 -0.40 26.02
C THR A 803 13.84 -1.57 26.98
N GLU A 804 14.90 -1.75 27.76
CA GLU A 804 14.97 -2.79 28.81
C GLU A 804 13.79 -2.67 29.79
N THR A 805 13.43 -1.45 30.18
CA THR A 805 12.26 -1.18 31.03
C THR A 805 10.95 -1.56 30.31
N ILE A 806 10.79 -1.24 29.03
CA ILE A 806 9.59 -1.62 28.26
C ILE A 806 9.53 -3.15 28.08
N GLU A 807 10.67 -3.81 27.92
CA GLU A 807 10.76 -5.26 27.76
C GLU A 807 10.37 -6.01 29.03
N SER A 808 10.42 -5.37 30.20
CA SER A 808 9.93 -5.90 31.48
C SER A 808 8.40 -5.96 31.57
N LEU A 809 7.67 -5.22 30.71
CA LEU A 809 6.23 -5.36 30.61
C LEU A 809 5.84 -6.79 30.23
N PRO A 810 4.68 -7.28 30.69
CA PRO A 810 4.23 -8.61 30.35
C PRO A 810 3.97 -8.73 28.84
N LEU A 811 4.30 -9.91 28.33
CA LEU A 811 4.06 -10.31 26.96
C LEU A 811 2.57 -10.51 26.71
N LEU A 812 2.05 -9.86 25.67
CA LEU A 812 0.71 -10.14 25.17
C LEU A 812 0.74 -11.26 24.13
N THR A 813 1.63 -11.15 23.14
CA THR A 813 1.82 -12.17 22.10
C THR A 813 3.14 -11.97 21.33
N GLY A 814 3.70 -13.05 20.78
CA GLY A 814 4.97 -13.00 20.05
C GLY A 814 6.12 -12.47 20.90
N GLU A 815 7.17 -11.94 20.26
CA GLU A 815 8.34 -11.41 20.98
C GLU A 815 8.32 -9.89 21.19
N TYR A 816 7.49 -9.15 20.42
CA TYR A 816 7.52 -7.68 20.37
C TYR A 816 6.16 -7.02 20.64
N PHE A 817 5.19 -7.77 21.17
CA PHE A 817 3.91 -7.22 21.60
C PHE A 817 3.76 -7.35 23.11
N ARG A 818 3.89 -6.22 23.81
CA ARG A 818 3.75 -6.09 25.26
C ARG A 818 2.40 -5.48 25.61
N TYR A 819 1.98 -5.60 26.87
CA TYR A 819 0.84 -4.85 27.38
C TYR A 819 1.09 -4.26 28.76
N VAL A 820 0.40 -3.15 29.05
CA VAL A 820 0.34 -2.52 30.36
C VAL A 820 -0.94 -3.02 31.06
N PRO A 821 -0.84 -3.74 32.18
CA PRO A 821 -1.99 -4.15 32.98
C PRO A 821 -2.79 -2.95 33.49
N TYR A 822 -4.11 -3.15 33.66
CA TYR A 822 -5.00 -2.11 34.16
C TYR A 822 -4.52 -1.50 35.49
N GLU A 823 -3.92 -2.30 36.37
CA GLU A 823 -3.41 -1.90 37.69
C GLU A 823 -2.19 -0.97 37.60
N ASP A 824 -1.38 -1.11 36.55
CA ASP A 824 -0.16 -0.32 36.34
C ASP A 824 -0.37 0.85 35.36
N ARG A 825 -1.58 1.03 34.83
CA ARG A 825 -1.86 2.01 33.76
C ARG A 825 -1.41 3.42 34.11
N ASP A 826 -1.61 3.87 35.35
CA ASP A 826 -1.28 5.24 35.78
C ASP A 826 0.23 5.49 35.89
N LYS A 827 1.04 4.43 35.99
CA LYS A 827 2.52 4.51 35.97
C LYS A 827 3.06 4.66 34.54
N TRP A 828 2.43 3.97 33.59
CA TRP A 828 2.89 3.84 32.21
C TRP A 828 2.14 4.72 31.21
N TYR A 829 1.05 5.35 31.63
CA TYR A 829 0.22 6.16 30.76
C TYR A 829 -0.40 7.32 31.53
N LYS A 830 -0.10 8.54 31.11
CA LYS A 830 -0.82 9.74 31.55
C LYS A 830 -1.88 10.09 30.52
N PHE A 831 -3.09 10.40 30.96
CA PHE A 831 -4.17 10.71 30.03
C PHE A 831 -3.81 11.86 29.08
N ASP A 832 -3.18 12.93 29.54
CA ASP A 832 -2.79 14.08 28.73
C ASP A 832 -1.53 13.88 27.86
N THR A 833 -0.44 13.32 28.40
CA THR A 833 0.84 13.18 27.69
C THR A 833 1.05 11.83 27.00
N GLY A 834 0.20 10.84 27.31
CA GLY A 834 0.19 9.52 26.72
C GLY A 834 1.13 8.54 27.40
N PHE A 835 1.69 7.61 26.61
CA PHE A 835 2.59 6.57 27.10
C PHE A 835 3.88 7.14 27.73
N GLU A 836 4.20 6.71 28.94
CA GLU A 836 5.41 7.07 29.67
C GLU A 836 6.20 5.81 29.99
N VAL A 837 7.53 5.92 29.94
CA VAL A 837 8.40 4.88 30.51
C VAL A 837 8.76 5.35 31.91
N PRO A 838 8.35 4.63 32.97
CA PRO A 838 8.68 4.97 34.35
C PRO A 838 10.18 5.17 34.51
N LYS A 839 10.56 6.20 35.27
CA LYS A 839 11.95 6.38 35.73
C LYS A 839 12.11 5.48 36.96
N GLU A 840 12.30 4.18 36.79
CA GLU A 840 12.79 3.34 37.88
C GLU A 840 14.31 3.54 38.01
N ASP A 841 14.78 3.58 39.25
CA ASP A 841 16.20 3.69 39.61
C ASP A 841 17.00 2.67 38.80
N VAL A 842 17.77 3.17 37.83
CA VAL A 842 18.85 2.40 37.21
C VAL A 842 19.81 2.09 38.36
N LYS A 843 19.61 0.97 39.04
CA LYS A 843 20.69 0.32 39.78
C LYS A 843 21.75 0.03 38.75
N ILE A 844 22.77 0.88 38.75
CA ILE A 844 24.09 0.58 38.22
C ILE A 844 24.46 -0.78 38.84
N ILE A 845 24.44 -1.82 38.02
CA ILE A 845 25.21 -3.05 38.26
C ILE A 845 26.19 -3.15 37.10
#